data_AF-A0A1W9UWY5-F1
#
_entry.id   AF-A0A1W9UWY5-F1
#
_cell.length_a   1.000
_cell.length_b   1.000
_cell.length_c   1.000
_cell.angle_alpha   90.00
_cell.angle_beta   90.00
_cell.angle_gamma   90.00
#
_symmetry.space_group_name_H-M   'P 1'
#
loop_
_entity.id
_entity.type
_entity.pdbx_description
1 polymer ?
#
loop_
_entity_poly.entity_id
_entity_poly.type
_entity_poly.pdbx_seq_one_letter_code
_entity_poly.pdbx_strand_id
1 'polypeptide(L)'
;MGPKKASRISYKTPGLTCEKERKTTMKRKTRFFRIISIGIVLFLLVGTLGLTPSQALDRKTRREVLKTVVRIYATVEDSRGNLSPLWWGSGTIIDPSGLILTNCHVAYPTAMGYPSDYEYDVLLVALTVSSDEPARPTYLAEVAAYDPALDLAIVRLTHELDGSPVDAEALDLPYTEIGDSDTLEVGDQLNIFGYPGIGGETITFTSGNVSGFTRESGIKGRAWIKTDATIAGGNSGGTAVDEDGLLVGVPTQGGVTDDIVDARPVADTNGDGVIDDRDSAVTIGGFINGLRPVNLALSLIEQARSGVTIEREAPDREDYEGEAVLSRLFFASEVNEFDLPMDVVTALPSGAASLYLFFDYQGMADGVIYSMKTYIDGQEMEDWGLTPTAWNGGQSGMWWIGWSDAEFEDADYDFEVYVQDEKLAEASIEIGGSPSPDPSFSNLIFSDGVTDDNEPTNPGYLLPVGATEIYAFFDYDNMSTRDDWTQIWYMDGEKVFTKSDSWSDAGDGHFWTSVINDSGLKAARYRLELYIEDELKSTSDFWVVGDSASTDEGASFEEIIFAHGVTRRGAPVDETDEFPSGIKEVHIFSDYEGMQDGLDFVEVWYIDDIKVLELPYEWEWGDEGTFYDYIYASSGALPDGLYKVELSIGGQVLQSGEAIVGEGRQTKPTKDTDESEGVILEGYIKDASTGRGIQGALFMVLQPDVRLRDFAWDESQILVMGESDRKGYFELEEPLDPDGEYSIVIAAKGYAPIGGDGVSIAEMAEKLPLEFLLESE
;
A
#
# COMPACT_ATOMS: atom_id res chain seq x y z
N MET A 1 21.67 -66.36 5.68
CA MET A 1 21.93 -66.70 4.26
C MET A 1 22.58 -65.48 3.64
N GLY A 2 23.78 -65.66 3.09
CA GLY A 2 24.74 -64.58 2.86
C GLY A 2 24.48 -63.71 1.61
N PRO A 3 25.14 -62.54 1.57
CA PRO A 3 24.92 -61.43 0.64
C PRO A 3 25.85 -61.51 -0.58
N LYS A 4 25.71 -60.57 -1.55
CA LYS A 4 26.80 -60.01 -2.40
C LYS A 4 26.20 -59.03 -3.43
N LYS A 5 26.56 -57.74 -3.37
CA LYS A 5 27.75 -57.07 -3.95
C LYS A 5 27.62 -56.74 -5.45
N ALA A 6 27.46 -55.43 -5.69
CA ALA A 6 28.43 -54.54 -6.31
C ALA A 6 28.94 -54.80 -7.74
N SER A 7 28.90 -53.70 -8.50
CA SER A 7 29.93 -53.20 -9.42
C SER A 7 29.97 -53.77 -10.85
N ARG A 8 29.88 -52.91 -11.88
CA ARG A 8 31.02 -52.16 -12.45
C ARG A 8 30.64 -51.42 -13.75
N ILE A 9 31.07 -50.17 -13.76
CA ILE A 9 31.44 -49.27 -14.86
C ILE A 9 32.23 -49.99 -15.99
N SER A 10 31.98 -49.62 -17.26
CA SER A 10 33.05 -49.48 -18.28
C SER A 10 32.60 -48.71 -19.55
N TYR A 11 33.04 -47.45 -19.59
CA TYR A 11 33.56 -46.59 -20.67
C TYR A 11 33.71 -47.04 -22.14
N LYS A 12 33.54 -46.00 -22.99
CA LYS A 12 34.33 -45.53 -24.17
C LYS A 12 33.97 -45.97 -25.60
N THR A 13 33.35 -45.00 -26.32
CA THR A 13 33.72 -44.36 -27.62
C THR A 13 35.05 -44.73 -28.29
N PRO A 14 35.38 -44.26 -29.52
CA PRO A 14 34.59 -43.72 -30.66
C PRO A 14 35.05 -44.34 -32.02
N GLY A 15 34.54 -43.88 -33.17
CA GLY A 15 35.30 -44.03 -34.43
C GLY A 15 34.55 -44.03 -35.76
N LEU A 16 34.08 -42.84 -36.16
CA LEU A 16 34.42 -42.15 -37.42
C LEU A 16 34.77 -42.93 -38.71
N THR A 17 34.23 -42.36 -39.80
CA THR A 17 34.80 -42.20 -41.16
C THR A 17 34.75 -43.39 -42.14
N CYS A 18 34.58 -43.21 -43.45
CA CYS A 18 34.18 -42.14 -44.36
C CYS A 18 34.24 -42.74 -45.79
N GLU A 19 33.67 -42.03 -46.77
CA GLU A 19 34.02 -42.08 -48.21
C GLU A 19 33.65 -43.36 -49.01
N LYS A 20 33.26 -43.33 -50.29
CA LYS A 20 33.52 -42.35 -51.35
C LYS A 20 32.59 -42.58 -52.56
N GLU A 21 32.15 -41.46 -53.14
CA GLU A 21 32.04 -41.16 -54.57
C GLU A 21 31.47 -42.18 -55.60
N ARG A 22 30.49 -41.73 -56.39
CA ARG A 22 30.76 -41.32 -57.80
C ARG A 22 29.61 -40.55 -58.46
N LYS A 23 30.01 -39.46 -59.12
CA LYS A 23 29.24 -38.52 -59.97
C LYS A 23 28.74 -39.16 -61.26
N THR A 24 27.55 -38.77 -61.77
CA THR A 24 27.37 -38.36 -63.19
C THR A 24 26.10 -37.50 -63.44
N THR A 25 26.30 -36.18 -63.44
CA THR A 25 25.97 -35.18 -64.47
C THR A 25 24.66 -35.21 -65.30
N MET A 26 23.79 -34.23 -64.98
CA MET A 26 23.11 -33.22 -65.83
C MET A 26 21.89 -33.52 -66.75
N LYS A 27 20.79 -32.87 -66.30
CA LYS A 27 20.05 -31.73 -66.92
C LYS A 27 18.78 -31.96 -67.76
N ARG A 28 17.74 -31.25 -67.26
CA ARG A 28 16.72 -30.42 -67.95
C ARG A 28 15.54 -31.21 -68.59
N LYS A 29 14.27 -30.79 -68.53
CA LYS A 29 13.66 -29.45 -68.32
C LYS A 29 12.12 -29.61 -68.13
N THR A 30 11.54 -28.74 -67.30
CA THR A 30 10.25 -28.02 -67.48
C THR A 30 8.87 -28.73 -67.27
N ARG A 31 8.37 -28.62 -66.03
CA ARG A 31 7.15 -27.92 -65.53
C ARG A 31 5.70 -28.22 -66.03
N PHE A 32 4.83 -28.29 -64.99
CA PHE A 32 3.43 -27.84 -64.84
C PHE A 32 2.34 -28.81 -65.36
N PHE A 33 1.24 -29.18 -64.66
CA PHE A 33 0.52 -28.58 -63.51
C PHE A 33 -0.56 -29.56 -62.93
N ARG A 34 -0.91 -29.38 -61.65
CA ARG A 34 -2.18 -29.70 -60.92
C ARG A 34 -2.61 -31.18 -60.71
N ILE A 35 -2.71 -31.60 -59.44
CA ILE A 35 -3.95 -31.65 -58.60
C ILE A 35 -3.62 -32.11 -57.16
N ILE A 36 -3.81 -31.20 -56.20
CA ILE A 36 -4.53 -31.33 -54.89
C ILE A 36 -4.04 -32.39 -53.87
N SER A 37 -3.09 -31.95 -53.04
CA SER A 37 -3.24 -31.54 -51.63
C SER A 37 -4.49 -31.98 -50.83
N ILE A 38 -4.42 -33.11 -50.14
CA ILE A 38 -5.12 -33.35 -48.86
C ILE A 38 -4.15 -34.18 -48.00
N GLY A 39 -3.59 -33.61 -46.93
CA GLY A 39 -2.79 -34.40 -45.98
C GLY A 39 -1.67 -33.70 -45.20
N ILE A 40 -1.37 -32.41 -45.44
CA ILE A 40 -0.30 -31.70 -44.71
C ILE A 40 -0.73 -30.27 -44.37
N VAL A 41 -1.89 -30.12 -43.72
CA VAL A 41 -2.30 -28.88 -43.03
C VAL A 41 -2.75 -29.16 -41.59
N LEU A 42 -2.91 -30.43 -41.19
CA LEU A 42 -3.44 -30.77 -39.86
C LEU A 42 -2.37 -30.98 -38.77
N PHE A 43 -1.13 -30.55 -39.00
CA PHE A 43 -0.02 -30.66 -38.02
C PHE A 43 0.74 -29.34 -37.81
N LEU A 44 0.19 -28.22 -38.29
CA LEU A 44 0.68 -26.85 -38.07
C LEU A 44 -0.40 -25.98 -37.39
N LEU A 45 -1.21 -26.59 -36.52
CA LEU A 45 -2.35 -25.94 -35.86
C LEU A 45 -2.47 -26.29 -34.37
N VAL A 46 -1.36 -26.67 -33.72
CA VAL A 46 -1.29 -26.92 -32.26
C VAL A 46 0.01 -26.32 -31.68
N GLY A 47 0.46 -25.19 -32.23
CA GLY A 47 1.73 -24.55 -31.83
C GLY A 47 1.65 -23.02 -31.79
N THR A 48 0.44 -22.50 -31.58
CA THR A 48 0.23 -21.16 -31.05
C THR A 48 -0.48 -21.41 -29.73
N LEU A 49 0.28 -21.58 -28.65
CA LEU A 49 -0.19 -21.06 -27.37
C LEU A 49 -0.44 -19.59 -27.67
N GLY A 50 -1.72 -19.26 -27.83
CA GLY A 50 -2.12 -17.88 -27.96
C GLY A 50 -1.63 -17.21 -26.70
N LEU A 51 -0.71 -16.26 -26.86
CA LEU A 51 -0.89 -14.99 -26.18
C LEU A 51 -2.29 -14.55 -26.60
N THR A 52 -3.30 -14.95 -25.83
CA THR A 52 -4.61 -14.34 -25.96
C THR A 52 -4.36 -12.89 -25.59
N PRO A 53 -4.60 -11.92 -26.49
CA PRO A 53 -4.73 -10.56 -26.01
C PRO A 53 -5.77 -10.58 -24.89
N SER A 54 -5.49 -9.82 -23.83
CA SER A 54 -6.47 -9.32 -22.88
C SER A 54 -7.87 -9.33 -23.50
N GLN A 55 -8.75 -10.20 -23.01
CA GLN A 55 -10.06 -10.38 -23.62
C GLN A 55 -10.96 -9.25 -23.14
N ALA A 56 -11.41 -8.43 -24.08
CA ALA A 56 -12.45 -7.44 -23.85
C ALA A 56 -13.61 -8.01 -23.02
N LEU A 57 -13.92 -7.34 -21.89
CA LEU A 57 -14.97 -7.71 -20.94
C LEU A 57 -16.23 -8.13 -21.68
N ASP A 58 -16.65 -9.38 -21.48
CA ASP A 58 -17.70 -9.96 -22.29
C ASP A 58 -19.05 -9.27 -22.02
N ARG A 59 -19.95 -9.35 -23.00
CA ARG A 59 -21.22 -8.62 -22.97
C ARG A 59 -22.11 -8.99 -21.78
N LYS A 60 -22.06 -10.24 -21.30
CA LYS A 60 -22.87 -10.68 -20.16
C LYS A 60 -22.35 -10.01 -18.91
N THR A 61 -21.06 -10.18 -18.61
CA THR A 61 -20.40 -9.63 -17.42
C THR A 61 -20.53 -8.11 -17.37
N ARG A 62 -20.28 -7.43 -18.50
CA ARG A 62 -20.50 -5.98 -18.66
C ARG A 62 -21.92 -5.54 -18.27
N ARG A 63 -22.96 -6.33 -18.58
CA ARG A 63 -24.35 -6.00 -18.25
C ARG A 63 -24.70 -6.28 -16.80
N GLU A 64 -24.01 -7.19 -16.13
CA GLU A 64 -24.20 -7.43 -14.71
C GLU A 64 -23.53 -6.31 -13.91
N VAL A 65 -22.26 -5.99 -14.19
CA VAL A 65 -21.55 -4.85 -13.59
C VAL A 65 -22.34 -3.54 -13.77
N LEU A 66 -22.86 -3.28 -14.97
CA LEU A 66 -23.65 -2.07 -15.25
C LEU A 66 -24.85 -1.87 -14.30
N LYS A 67 -25.47 -2.95 -13.79
CA LYS A 67 -26.61 -2.84 -12.87
C LYS A 67 -26.21 -2.48 -11.44
N THR A 68 -24.95 -2.69 -11.08
CA THR A 68 -24.43 -2.44 -9.73
C THR A 68 -23.94 -1.00 -9.59
N VAL A 69 -23.70 -0.32 -10.72
CA VAL A 69 -23.34 1.10 -10.73
C VAL A 69 -24.57 1.92 -10.35
N VAL A 70 -24.40 2.90 -9.48
CA VAL A 70 -25.46 3.81 -9.05
C VAL A 70 -25.05 5.26 -9.29
N ARG A 71 -26.05 6.13 -9.28
CA ARG A 71 -25.84 7.58 -9.22
C ARG A 71 -26.21 8.06 -7.82
N ILE A 72 -25.35 8.86 -7.21
CA ILE A 72 -25.54 9.40 -5.86
C ILE A 72 -25.75 10.90 -5.98
N TYR A 73 -26.80 11.43 -5.37
CA TYR A 73 -27.07 12.85 -5.28
C TYR A 73 -26.97 13.30 -3.84
N ALA A 74 -26.23 14.37 -3.57
CA ALA A 74 -26.40 15.11 -2.34
C ALA A 74 -27.56 16.10 -2.50
N THR A 75 -28.46 16.13 -1.53
CA THR A 75 -29.71 16.88 -1.67
C THR A 75 -30.00 17.75 -0.46
N VAL A 76 -30.68 18.87 -0.70
CA VAL A 76 -31.28 19.71 0.35
C VAL A 76 -32.79 19.58 0.32
N GLU A 77 -33.40 19.57 1.50
CA GLU A 77 -34.83 19.46 1.71
C GLU A 77 -35.44 20.85 1.88
N ASP A 78 -36.36 21.22 0.99
CA ASP A 78 -37.09 22.47 1.14
C ASP A 78 -38.08 22.41 2.32
N SER A 79 -38.61 23.57 2.74
CA SER A 79 -39.62 23.65 3.82
C SER A 79 -40.93 22.84 3.59
N ARG A 80 -41.11 22.22 2.43
CA ARG A 80 -42.26 21.38 2.05
C ARG A 80 -41.89 19.91 1.93
N GLY A 81 -40.63 19.54 2.18
CA GLY A 81 -40.10 18.19 2.10
C GLY A 81 -39.68 17.73 0.71
N ASN A 82 -39.46 18.65 -0.24
CA ASN A 82 -38.94 18.28 -1.56
C ASN A 82 -37.41 18.28 -1.54
N LEU A 83 -36.82 17.17 -1.97
CA LEU A 83 -35.38 17.04 -2.17
C LEU A 83 -34.96 17.69 -3.49
N SER A 84 -33.98 18.58 -3.42
CA SER A 84 -33.37 19.22 -4.59
C SER A 84 -31.87 18.86 -4.63
N PRO A 85 -31.35 18.31 -5.74
CA PRO A 85 -29.96 17.91 -5.82
C PRO A 85 -29.03 19.13 -5.88
N LEU A 86 -27.97 19.12 -5.09
CA LEU A 86 -26.90 20.12 -5.11
C LEU A 86 -25.78 19.68 -6.08
N TRP A 87 -25.24 18.48 -5.88
CA TRP A 87 -24.28 17.82 -6.77
C TRP A 87 -24.58 16.33 -6.88
N TRP A 88 -23.83 15.64 -7.74
CA TRP A 88 -23.92 14.19 -7.88
C TRP A 88 -22.59 13.57 -8.29
N GLY A 89 -22.48 12.27 -8.01
CA GLY A 89 -21.40 11.40 -8.47
C GLY A 89 -21.92 10.00 -8.77
N SER A 90 -20.98 9.08 -8.93
CA SER A 90 -21.24 7.66 -9.16
C SER A 90 -20.92 6.83 -7.91
N GLY A 91 -21.40 5.60 -7.87
CA GLY A 91 -21.12 4.63 -6.81
C GLY A 91 -21.17 3.21 -7.33
N THR A 92 -20.56 2.27 -6.60
CA THR A 92 -20.62 0.84 -6.90
C THR A 92 -21.27 0.10 -5.74
N ILE A 93 -22.38 -0.63 -5.98
CA ILE A 93 -22.93 -1.57 -4.99
C ILE A 93 -21.94 -2.73 -4.84
N ILE A 94 -21.40 -2.91 -3.64
CA ILE A 94 -20.36 -3.89 -3.30
C ILE A 94 -20.86 -5.02 -2.39
N ASP A 95 -22.09 -4.89 -1.89
CA ASP A 95 -22.69 -5.86 -0.97
C ASP A 95 -24.21 -5.97 -1.21
N PRO A 96 -24.82 -7.17 -1.14
CA PRO A 96 -26.25 -7.36 -1.36
C PRO A 96 -27.13 -6.61 -0.34
N SER A 97 -26.59 -6.22 0.82
CA SER A 97 -27.28 -5.43 1.84
C SER A 97 -27.44 -3.95 1.49
N GLY A 98 -26.80 -3.49 0.40
CA GLY A 98 -26.85 -2.10 -0.04
C GLY A 98 -25.71 -1.23 0.48
N LEU A 99 -24.53 -1.81 0.72
CA LEU A 99 -23.30 -1.02 0.86
C LEU A 99 -22.81 -0.58 -0.53
N ILE A 100 -22.46 0.69 -0.64
CA ILE A 100 -22.03 1.32 -1.89
C ILE A 100 -20.69 2.02 -1.64
N LEU A 101 -19.67 1.64 -2.42
CA LEU A 101 -18.38 2.34 -2.46
C LEU A 101 -18.47 3.53 -3.42
N THR A 102 -17.95 4.68 -3.00
CA THR A 102 -17.88 5.92 -3.76
C THR A 102 -16.69 6.78 -3.28
N ASN A 103 -16.55 8.00 -3.79
CA ASN A 103 -15.55 8.94 -3.29
C ASN A 103 -16.04 9.73 -2.07
N CYS A 104 -15.09 10.13 -1.22
CA CYS A 104 -15.38 10.97 -0.06
C CYS A 104 -15.87 12.36 -0.49
N HIS A 105 -15.32 12.96 -1.54
CA HIS A 105 -15.81 14.27 -2.02
C HIS A 105 -17.24 14.21 -2.57
N VAL A 106 -17.72 13.02 -2.99
CA VAL A 106 -19.10 12.82 -3.43
C VAL A 106 -20.03 12.69 -2.23
N ALA A 107 -19.65 11.86 -1.25
CA ALA A 107 -20.51 11.48 -0.13
C ALA A 107 -20.38 12.40 1.09
N TYR A 108 -19.20 12.93 1.39
CA TYR A 108 -18.94 13.77 2.56
C TYR A 108 -17.84 14.83 2.31
N PRO A 109 -18.09 15.80 1.42
CA PRO A 109 -17.07 16.78 1.02
C PRO A 109 -16.52 17.63 2.18
N THR A 110 -17.33 17.94 3.20
CA THR A 110 -16.88 18.74 4.35
C THR A 110 -15.82 18.05 5.19
N ALA A 111 -15.78 16.70 5.22
CA ALA A 111 -14.70 15.95 5.86
C ALA A 111 -13.34 16.18 5.19
N MET A 112 -13.34 16.51 3.90
CA MET A 112 -12.14 16.87 3.11
C MET A 112 -11.80 18.36 3.19
N GLY A 113 -12.46 19.13 4.07
CA GLY A 113 -12.20 20.57 4.24
C GLY A 113 -12.91 21.46 3.22
N TYR A 114 -13.85 20.93 2.43
CA TYR A 114 -14.68 21.78 1.58
C TYR A 114 -15.51 22.74 2.44
N PRO A 115 -15.75 23.99 1.97
CA PRO A 115 -16.47 24.99 2.76
C PRO A 115 -17.90 24.56 3.11
N SER A 116 -18.48 25.16 4.15
CA SER A 116 -19.82 24.84 4.68
C SER A 116 -20.96 24.90 3.66
N ASP A 117 -20.77 25.60 2.54
CA ASP A 117 -21.75 25.64 1.45
C ASP A 117 -21.91 24.29 0.72
N TYR A 118 -21.06 23.29 1.04
CA TYR A 118 -21.17 21.89 0.63
C TYR A 118 -21.88 21.01 1.68
N GLU A 119 -22.60 21.59 2.64
CA GLU A 119 -23.51 20.83 3.50
C GLU A 119 -24.77 20.38 2.73
N TYR A 120 -25.27 19.19 3.07
CA TYR A 120 -26.47 18.60 2.48
C TYR A 120 -27.31 17.93 3.57
N ASP A 121 -28.61 17.73 3.31
CA ASP A 121 -29.54 17.13 4.28
C ASP A 121 -29.56 15.59 4.19
N VAL A 122 -29.54 15.03 2.97
CA VAL A 122 -29.55 13.57 2.75
C VAL A 122 -28.92 13.17 1.41
N LEU A 123 -28.31 11.98 1.36
CA LEU A 123 -27.88 11.34 0.13
C LEU A 123 -29.03 10.55 -0.50
N LEU A 124 -29.30 10.80 -1.78
CA LEU A 124 -30.29 10.09 -2.59
C LEU A 124 -29.58 9.18 -3.59
N VAL A 125 -29.87 7.87 -3.54
CA VAL A 125 -29.29 6.87 -4.43
C VAL A 125 -30.28 6.49 -5.54
N ALA A 126 -29.80 6.56 -6.79
CA ALA A 126 -30.52 6.17 -7.98
C ALA A 126 -29.90 4.94 -8.65
N LEU A 127 -30.71 3.91 -8.85
CA LEU A 127 -30.27 2.63 -9.42
C LEU A 127 -30.24 2.66 -10.94
N THR A 128 -29.27 1.96 -11.52
CA THR A 128 -29.22 1.72 -12.97
C THR A 128 -30.26 0.68 -13.38
N VAL A 129 -31.25 1.08 -14.19
CA VAL A 129 -32.31 0.19 -14.68
C VAL A 129 -31.96 -0.37 -16.07
N SER A 130 -31.44 0.50 -16.94
CA SER A 130 -30.99 0.15 -18.28
C SER A 130 -29.91 1.14 -18.75
N SER A 131 -29.17 0.76 -19.80
CA SER A 131 -28.09 1.61 -20.34
C SER A 131 -28.59 2.83 -21.12
N ASP A 132 -29.88 2.85 -21.49
CA ASP A 132 -30.51 3.86 -22.35
C ASP A 132 -31.61 4.67 -21.64
N GLU A 133 -31.74 4.51 -20.32
CA GLU A 133 -32.65 5.30 -19.48
C GLU A 133 -31.88 5.97 -18.34
N PRO A 134 -32.40 7.09 -17.80
CA PRO A 134 -31.82 7.70 -16.61
C PRO A 134 -31.83 6.77 -15.41
N ALA A 135 -30.84 6.93 -14.52
CA ALA A 135 -30.85 6.28 -13.22
C ALA A 135 -32.15 6.61 -12.47
N ARG A 136 -32.71 5.63 -11.75
CA ARG A 136 -33.99 5.79 -11.06
C ARG A 136 -33.77 6.02 -9.57
N PRO A 137 -34.09 7.22 -9.02
CA PRO A 137 -34.09 7.44 -7.58
C PRO A 137 -34.91 6.37 -6.87
N THR A 138 -34.31 5.72 -5.86
CA THR A 138 -34.92 4.56 -5.20
C THR A 138 -34.74 4.60 -3.68
N TYR A 139 -33.58 5.03 -3.18
CA TYR A 139 -33.26 4.96 -1.75
C TYR A 139 -32.63 6.24 -1.24
N LEU A 140 -32.74 6.44 0.07
CA LEU A 140 -31.93 7.39 0.84
C LEU A 140 -30.77 6.63 1.48
N ALA A 141 -29.65 7.31 1.66
CA ALA A 141 -28.43 6.75 2.20
C ALA A 141 -27.75 7.68 3.19
N GLU A 142 -26.91 7.09 4.02
CA GLU A 142 -26.04 7.77 4.99
C GLU A 142 -24.61 7.26 4.81
N VAL A 143 -23.62 8.08 5.20
CA VAL A 143 -22.21 7.68 5.19
C VAL A 143 -21.97 6.69 6.32
N ALA A 144 -21.44 5.51 6.00
CA ALA A 144 -21.16 4.43 6.95
C ALA A 144 -19.69 4.39 7.38
N ALA A 145 -18.77 4.71 6.46
CA ALA A 145 -17.33 4.81 6.70
C ALA A 145 -16.74 5.75 5.65
N TYR A 146 -15.66 6.45 5.97
CA TYR A 146 -14.98 7.32 5.02
C TYR A 146 -13.52 7.56 5.41
N ASP A 147 -12.70 7.81 4.41
CA ASP A 147 -11.34 8.32 4.57
C ASP A 147 -11.15 9.52 3.62
N PRO A 148 -11.02 10.74 4.16
CA PRO A 148 -10.84 11.94 3.36
C PRO A 148 -9.46 12.01 2.67
N ALA A 149 -8.42 11.37 3.21
CA ALA A 149 -7.09 11.36 2.61
C ALA A 149 -7.04 10.44 1.38
N LEU A 150 -7.74 9.31 1.46
CA LEU A 150 -7.90 8.40 0.32
C LEU A 150 -8.96 8.86 -0.68
N ASP A 151 -9.80 9.83 -0.32
CA ASP A 151 -10.99 10.22 -1.05
C ASP A 151 -11.93 9.02 -1.30
N LEU A 152 -12.13 8.18 -0.28
CA LEU A 152 -12.99 7.00 -0.35
C LEU A 152 -14.08 7.07 0.71
N ALA A 153 -15.28 6.61 0.36
CA ALA A 153 -16.39 6.51 1.30
C ALA A 153 -17.28 5.31 0.99
N ILE A 154 -17.81 4.70 2.05
CA ILE A 154 -18.89 3.71 2.00
C ILE A 154 -20.18 4.39 2.44
N VAL A 155 -21.20 4.32 1.61
CA VAL A 155 -22.56 4.74 1.97
C VAL A 155 -23.47 3.53 2.11
N ARG A 156 -24.40 3.62 3.05
CA ARG A 156 -25.38 2.58 3.37
C ARG A 156 -26.77 3.07 3.05
N LEU A 157 -27.55 2.23 2.37
CA LEU A 157 -28.98 2.49 2.16
C LEU A 157 -29.74 2.38 3.48
N THR A 158 -30.48 3.43 3.85
CA THR A 158 -31.19 3.49 5.13
C THR A 158 -32.71 3.51 4.96
N HIS A 159 -33.24 4.14 3.91
CA HIS A 159 -34.69 4.30 3.71
C HIS A 159 -35.09 4.22 2.22
N GLU A 160 -36.34 3.82 1.96
CA GLU A 160 -36.99 4.05 0.67
C GLU A 160 -37.41 5.53 0.52
N LEU A 161 -37.75 5.96 -0.69
CA LEU A 161 -38.18 7.35 -0.95
C LEU A 161 -39.46 7.77 -0.22
N ASP A 162 -40.25 6.84 0.29
CA ASP A 162 -41.44 7.13 1.10
C ASP A 162 -41.13 7.29 2.60
N GLY A 163 -39.84 7.19 2.97
CA GLY A 163 -39.34 7.31 4.34
C GLY A 163 -39.49 6.02 5.16
N SER A 164 -39.90 4.90 4.56
CA SER A 164 -39.85 3.61 5.23
C SER A 164 -38.40 3.10 5.35
N PRO A 165 -38.00 2.50 6.48
CA PRO A 165 -36.65 1.99 6.65
C PRO A 165 -36.40 0.78 5.74
N VAL A 166 -35.19 0.70 5.21
CA VAL A 166 -34.70 -0.45 4.44
C VAL A 166 -34.32 -1.58 5.40
N ASP A 167 -34.80 -2.79 5.10
CA ASP A 167 -34.32 -4.02 5.73
C ASP A 167 -33.12 -4.55 4.93
N ALA A 168 -31.93 -4.30 5.44
CA ALA A 168 -30.66 -4.63 4.79
C ALA A 168 -30.52 -6.15 4.52
N GLU A 169 -31.06 -7.00 5.39
CA GLU A 169 -31.00 -8.46 5.21
C GLU A 169 -31.94 -8.96 4.09
N ALA A 170 -32.94 -8.16 3.73
CA ALA A 170 -33.97 -8.52 2.75
C ALA A 170 -33.78 -7.86 1.37
N LEU A 171 -32.80 -6.98 1.21
CA LEU A 171 -32.67 -6.12 0.02
C LEU A 171 -32.22 -6.89 -1.24
N ASP A 172 -31.26 -7.82 -1.08
CA ASP A 172 -30.73 -8.72 -2.14
C ASP A 172 -30.39 -7.99 -3.46
N LEU A 173 -29.62 -6.89 -3.37
CA LEU A 173 -29.22 -6.12 -4.54
C LEU A 173 -28.15 -6.83 -5.37
N PRO A 174 -28.13 -6.65 -6.70
CA PRO A 174 -26.97 -7.01 -7.49
C PRO A 174 -25.77 -6.16 -7.07
N TYR A 175 -24.62 -6.81 -6.88
CA TYR A 175 -23.37 -6.18 -6.46
C TYR A 175 -22.21 -6.65 -7.35
N THR A 176 -21.14 -5.86 -7.39
CA THR A 176 -19.88 -6.22 -8.06
C THR A 176 -18.94 -6.80 -7.00
N GLU A 177 -18.37 -7.96 -7.30
CA GLU A 177 -17.36 -8.59 -6.44
C GLU A 177 -16.08 -7.75 -6.40
N ILE A 178 -15.49 -7.62 -5.22
CA ILE A 178 -14.24 -6.91 -5.00
C ILE A 178 -13.10 -7.81 -5.49
N GLY A 179 -12.26 -7.29 -6.37
CA GLY A 179 -11.03 -7.94 -6.81
C GLY A 179 -9.83 -7.53 -5.98
N ASP A 180 -8.65 -7.93 -6.43
CA ASP A 180 -7.38 -7.57 -5.82
C ASP A 180 -6.62 -6.62 -6.76
N SER A 181 -6.55 -5.34 -6.39
CA SER A 181 -5.87 -4.32 -7.20
C SER A 181 -4.35 -4.46 -7.26
N ASP A 182 -3.74 -5.22 -6.35
CA ASP A 182 -2.29 -5.45 -6.34
C ASP A 182 -1.87 -6.48 -7.40
N THR A 183 -2.82 -7.26 -7.92
CA THR A 183 -2.58 -8.21 -9.03
C THR A 183 -2.49 -7.55 -10.41
N LEU A 184 -2.90 -6.27 -10.53
CA LEU A 184 -2.84 -5.54 -11.79
C LEU A 184 -1.39 -5.30 -12.23
N GLU A 185 -1.16 -5.36 -13.53
CA GLU A 185 0.11 -5.03 -14.17
C GLU A 185 -0.07 -3.97 -15.26
N VAL A 186 0.99 -3.24 -15.58
CA VAL A 186 0.97 -2.30 -16.71
C VAL A 186 0.61 -3.04 -18.00
N GLY A 187 -0.39 -2.50 -18.72
CA GLY A 187 -0.94 -3.10 -19.93
C GLY A 187 -2.19 -3.97 -19.70
N ASP A 188 -2.57 -4.27 -18.46
CA ASP A 188 -3.84 -4.95 -18.16
C ASP A 188 -5.03 -4.07 -18.53
N GLN A 189 -6.11 -4.67 -19.00
CA GLN A 189 -7.28 -3.92 -19.46
C GLN A 189 -8.21 -3.53 -18.31
N LEU A 190 -8.60 -2.26 -18.31
CA LEU A 190 -9.56 -1.67 -17.39
C LEU A 190 -10.87 -1.31 -18.12
N ASN A 191 -11.99 -1.56 -17.45
CA ASN A 191 -13.34 -1.29 -17.92
C ASN A 191 -14.04 -0.38 -16.92
N ILE A 192 -14.35 0.85 -17.33
CA ILE A 192 -14.84 1.90 -16.43
C ILE A 192 -16.28 2.23 -16.74
N PHE A 193 -17.09 2.28 -15.69
CA PHE A 193 -18.51 2.62 -15.73
C PHE A 193 -18.79 3.75 -14.77
N GLY A 194 -19.62 4.68 -15.21
CA GLY A 194 -20.03 5.80 -14.38
C GLY A 194 -21.10 6.64 -15.04
N TYR A 195 -21.76 7.44 -14.22
CA TYR A 195 -22.67 8.46 -14.69
C TYR A 195 -21.87 9.73 -14.94
N PRO A 196 -21.64 10.13 -16.20
CA PRO A 196 -20.95 11.37 -16.46
C PRO A 196 -21.77 12.53 -15.87
N GLY A 197 -21.10 13.65 -15.70
CA GLY A 197 -21.71 14.91 -15.35
C GLY A 197 -22.59 15.42 -16.49
N ILE A 198 -22.49 16.71 -16.76
CA ILE A 198 -23.41 17.44 -17.62
C ILE A 198 -23.62 16.75 -18.98
N GLY A 199 -24.88 16.52 -19.32
CA GLY A 199 -25.30 16.03 -20.63
C GLY A 199 -25.49 14.52 -20.75
N GLY A 200 -25.11 13.73 -19.73
CA GLY A 200 -25.43 12.30 -19.68
C GLY A 200 -26.43 11.99 -18.56
N GLU A 201 -27.70 11.77 -18.92
CA GLU A 201 -28.66 11.18 -17.97
C GLU A 201 -28.41 9.67 -17.80
N THR A 202 -27.74 9.06 -18.77
CA THR A 202 -27.49 7.63 -18.87
C THR A 202 -26.05 7.28 -18.51
N ILE A 203 -25.86 6.08 -17.99
CA ILE A 203 -24.53 5.51 -17.69
C ILE A 203 -23.63 5.47 -18.94
N THR A 204 -22.34 5.69 -18.72
CA THR A 204 -21.29 5.57 -19.74
C THR A 204 -20.37 4.39 -19.47
N PHE A 205 -19.70 3.95 -20.53
CA PHE A 205 -18.69 2.90 -20.49
C PHE A 205 -17.47 3.37 -21.28
N THR A 206 -16.31 3.31 -20.65
CA THR A 206 -15.01 3.52 -21.29
C THR A 206 -14.07 2.37 -20.96
N SER A 207 -13.05 2.18 -21.80
CA SER A 207 -12.07 1.12 -21.63
C SER A 207 -10.70 1.65 -21.99
N GLY A 208 -9.71 1.24 -21.22
CA GLY A 208 -8.30 1.54 -21.45
C GLY A 208 -7.44 0.44 -20.83
N ASN A 209 -6.15 0.70 -20.70
CA ASN A 209 -5.20 -0.16 -20.02
C ASN A 209 -4.67 0.54 -18.77
N VAL A 210 -4.13 -0.24 -17.84
CA VAL A 210 -3.25 0.25 -16.79
C VAL A 210 -2.01 0.84 -17.44
N SER A 211 -1.72 2.12 -17.20
CA SER A 211 -0.55 2.82 -17.74
C SER A 211 0.59 2.95 -16.74
N GLY A 212 0.35 2.65 -15.45
CA GLY A 212 1.35 2.74 -14.40
C GLY A 212 0.72 2.85 -13.01
N PHE A 213 1.56 3.03 -12.01
CA PHE A 213 1.15 3.22 -10.62
C PHE A 213 1.91 4.38 -9.98
N THR A 214 1.28 5.06 -9.03
CA THR A 214 1.94 6.03 -8.14
C THR A 214 1.88 5.50 -6.71
N ARG A 215 2.93 5.76 -5.94
CA ARG A 215 3.02 5.56 -4.50
C ARG A 215 3.14 6.92 -3.80
N GLU A 216 2.64 7.01 -2.59
CA GLU A 216 2.68 8.22 -1.77
C GLU A 216 3.08 7.82 -0.34
N SER A 217 3.83 8.68 0.34
CA SER A 217 4.15 8.52 1.76
C SER A 217 2.87 8.36 2.59
N GLY A 218 2.89 7.52 3.63
CA GLY A 218 1.71 7.28 4.47
C GLY A 218 0.60 6.45 3.81
N ILE A 219 0.77 5.98 2.57
CA ILE A 219 -0.10 4.98 1.94
C ILE A 219 0.72 3.72 1.66
N LYS A 220 0.39 2.63 2.36
CA LYS A 220 1.03 1.34 2.12
C LYS A 220 0.69 0.83 0.71
N GLY A 221 1.70 0.50 -0.08
CA GLY A 221 1.55 -0.08 -1.41
C GLY A 221 1.25 0.95 -2.51
N ARG A 222 0.38 0.59 -3.46
CA ARG A 222 -0.02 1.44 -4.58
C ARG A 222 -1.03 2.48 -4.08
N ALA A 223 -0.75 3.77 -4.31
CA ALA A 223 -1.67 4.85 -3.98
C ALA A 223 -2.64 5.16 -5.13
N TRP A 224 -2.18 4.99 -6.38
CA TRP A 224 -2.95 5.26 -7.58
C TRP A 224 -2.71 4.20 -8.66
N ILE A 225 -3.79 3.85 -9.38
CA ILE A 225 -3.72 3.14 -10.66
C ILE A 225 -3.90 4.19 -11.76
N LYS A 226 -2.95 4.27 -12.68
CA LYS A 226 -3.01 5.16 -13.84
C LYS A 226 -3.62 4.42 -15.01
N THR A 227 -4.39 5.13 -15.84
CA THR A 227 -4.98 4.54 -17.03
C THR A 227 -4.99 5.48 -18.21
N ASP A 228 -4.87 4.91 -19.41
CA ASP A 228 -5.09 5.61 -20.68
C ASP A 228 -6.60 5.73 -21.06
N ALA A 229 -7.49 5.21 -20.20
CA ALA A 229 -8.93 5.29 -20.40
C ALA A 229 -9.40 6.74 -20.22
N THR A 230 -10.16 7.25 -21.21
CA THR A 230 -10.89 8.51 -21.03
C THR A 230 -11.94 8.36 -19.94
N ILE A 231 -11.83 9.10 -18.85
CA ILE A 231 -12.86 9.20 -17.81
C ILE A 231 -13.42 10.62 -17.83
N ALA A 232 -14.73 10.76 -17.98
CA ALA A 232 -15.41 12.05 -17.98
C ALA A 232 -15.76 12.48 -16.54
N GLY A 233 -15.72 13.79 -16.26
CA GLY A 233 -16.19 14.33 -14.97
C GLY A 233 -17.61 13.84 -14.64
N GLY A 234 -17.85 13.43 -13.39
CA GLY A 234 -19.08 12.78 -12.90
C GLY A 234 -18.98 11.25 -12.73
N ASN A 235 -18.02 10.60 -13.41
CA ASN A 235 -17.70 9.20 -13.17
C ASN A 235 -17.00 8.97 -11.81
N SER A 236 -16.63 10.03 -11.09
CA SER A 236 -16.07 9.97 -9.74
C SER A 236 -16.94 9.14 -8.81
N GLY A 237 -16.32 8.21 -8.11
CA GLY A 237 -16.94 7.21 -7.23
C GLY A 237 -17.48 5.99 -7.99
N GLY A 238 -17.34 5.96 -9.32
CA GLY A 238 -17.87 4.90 -10.18
C GLY A 238 -17.13 3.57 -10.06
N THR A 239 -17.23 2.76 -11.10
CA THR A 239 -16.76 1.37 -11.08
C THR A 239 -15.66 1.18 -12.12
N ALA A 240 -14.45 0.79 -11.71
CA ALA A 240 -13.42 0.27 -12.61
C ALA A 240 -13.18 -1.21 -12.34
N VAL A 241 -13.42 -2.06 -13.35
CA VAL A 241 -13.27 -3.51 -13.27
C VAL A 241 -12.21 -4.04 -14.24
N ASP A 242 -11.62 -5.17 -13.88
CA ASP A 242 -10.72 -5.94 -14.74
C ASP A 242 -11.47 -6.70 -15.86
N GLU A 243 -10.80 -7.64 -16.52
CA GLU A 243 -11.37 -8.49 -17.57
C GLU A 243 -12.41 -9.50 -17.08
N ASP A 244 -12.32 -9.90 -15.81
CA ASP A 244 -13.23 -10.85 -15.16
C ASP A 244 -14.46 -10.14 -14.55
N GLY A 245 -14.45 -8.81 -14.51
CA GLY A 245 -15.52 -7.98 -13.98
C GLY A 245 -15.41 -7.76 -12.47
N LEU A 246 -14.25 -8.00 -11.88
CA LEU A 246 -13.96 -7.73 -10.47
C LEU A 246 -13.60 -6.26 -10.30
N LEU A 247 -14.14 -5.61 -9.27
CA LEU A 247 -13.84 -4.21 -8.95
C LEU A 247 -12.38 -4.10 -8.50
N VAL A 248 -11.58 -3.33 -9.24
CA VAL A 248 -10.14 -3.13 -8.96
C VAL A 248 -9.78 -1.67 -8.69
N GLY A 249 -10.69 -0.74 -8.98
CA GLY A 249 -10.45 0.67 -8.64
C GLY A 249 -11.71 1.53 -8.63
N VAL A 250 -11.58 2.69 -8.00
CA VAL A 250 -12.59 3.74 -7.92
C VAL A 250 -12.11 4.95 -8.73
N PRO A 251 -12.76 5.28 -9.86
CA PRO A 251 -12.47 6.52 -10.57
C PRO A 251 -12.70 7.71 -9.65
N THR A 252 -11.77 8.66 -9.63
CA THR A 252 -11.92 9.90 -8.85
C THR A 252 -11.48 11.10 -9.68
N GLN A 253 -11.78 12.31 -9.22
CA GLN A 253 -11.37 13.53 -9.89
C GLN A 253 -9.86 13.72 -9.81
N GLY A 254 -9.15 13.19 -10.81
CA GLY A 254 -7.72 13.42 -11.01
C GLY A 254 -7.40 13.83 -12.43
N GLY A 255 -7.48 15.15 -12.67
CA GLY A 255 -7.14 15.78 -13.95
C GLY A 255 -7.78 17.16 -14.09
N VAL A 256 -7.03 18.21 -13.75
CA VAL A 256 -7.27 19.57 -14.25
C VAL A 256 -5.92 20.14 -14.69
N THR A 257 -5.59 19.97 -15.97
CA THR A 257 -4.66 20.88 -16.65
C THR A 257 -5.33 22.25 -16.80
N ASP A 258 -4.53 23.32 -16.85
CA ASP A 258 -4.89 24.75 -16.89
C ASP A 258 -5.88 25.22 -18.00
N ASP A 259 -6.45 24.32 -18.80
CA ASP A 259 -7.60 24.61 -19.65
C ASP A 259 -8.89 24.07 -18.98
N ILE A 260 -9.42 24.82 -18.01
CA ILE A 260 -10.84 24.73 -17.63
C ILE A 260 -11.66 25.12 -18.87
N VAL A 261 -12.16 24.14 -19.63
CA VAL A 261 -12.91 24.46 -20.86
C VAL A 261 -14.36 24.86 -20.63
N ASP A 262 -14.95 24.59 -19.46
CA ASP A 262 -16.28 25.12 -19.16
C ASP A 262 -16.66 24.83 -17.70
N ALA A 263 -16.92 25.86 -16.90
CA ALA A 263 -17.87 25.76 -15.80
C ALA A 263 -19.11 26.51 -16.29
N ARG A 264 -20.27 25.83 -16.36
CA ARG A 264 -21.52 26.50 -16.75
C ARG A 264 -22.63 26.25 -15.75
N PRO A 265 -23.51 27.23 -15.58
CA PRO A 265 -24.83 26.97 -15.07
C PRO A 265 -25.57 26.09 -16.09
N VAL A 266 -25.98 24.90 -15.67
CA VAL A 266 -26.68 23.92 -16.54
C VAL A 266 -28.02 23.47 -16.01
N ALA A 267 -28.29 23.79 -14.75
CA ALA A 267 -29.53 23.55 -14.07
C ALA A 267 -29.89 24.82 -13.30
N ASP A 268 -31.18 25.11 -13.23
CA ASP A 268 -31.76 26.19 -12.44
C ASP A 268 -31.73 25.79 -10.96
N THR A 269 -30.53 25.85 -10.38
CA THR A 269 -30.25 25.49 -8.99
C THR A 269 -30.84 26.47 -7.98
N ASN A 270 -31.10 27.72 -8.41
CA ASN A 270 -31.73 28.72 -7.56
C ASN A 270 -33.27 28.78 -7.72
N GLY A 271 -33.84 27.98 -8.63
CA GLY A 271 -35.27 27.78 -8.82
C GLY A 271 -36.01 28.99 -9.40
N ASP A 272 -35.32 29.91 -10.08
CA ASP A 272 -35.89 31.13 -10.65
C ASP A 272 -36.47 30.95 -12.08
N GLY A 273 -36.32 29.76 -12.64
CA GLY A 273 -36.77 29.35 -13.96
C GLY A 273 -35.82 29.73 -15.10
N VAL A 274 -34.63 30.25 -14.80
CA VAL A 274 -33.65 30.73 -15.77
C VAL A 274 -32.27 30.19 -15.42
N ILE A 275 -31.70 29.39 -16.33
CA ILE A 275 -30.32 28.93 -16.19
C ILE A 275 -29.38 30.11 -16.52
N ASP A 276 -28.71 30.68 -15.52
CA ASP A 276 -27.76 31.79 -15.66
C ASP A 276 -26.62 31.77 -14.64
N ASP A 277 -25.71 32.75 -14.70
CA ASP A 277 -24.49 32.79 -13.89
C ASP A 277 -24.73 32.92 -12.36
N ARG A 278 -26.00 32.98 -11.93
CA ARG A 278 -26.42 32.96 -10.52
C ARG A 278 -26.82 31.54 -10.07
N ASP A 279 -26.75 30.56 -10.95
CA ASP A 279 -26.85 29.15 -10.61
C ASP A 279 -25.48 28.58 -10.22
N SER A 280 -25.49 27.56 -9.37
CA SER A 280 -24.29 26.80 -9.02
C SER A 280 -23.66 26.26 -10.30
N ALA A 281 -22.47 26.77 -10.61
CA ALA A 281 -21.74 26.36 -11.78
C ALA A 281 -21.29 24.92 -11.60
N VAL A 282 -21.69 24.05 -12.52
CA VAL A 282 -21.24 22.66 -12.53
C VAL A 282 -20.04 22.58 -13.47
N THR A 283 -18.94 22.03 -12.99
CA THR A 283 -17.70 21.85 -13.75
C THR A 283 -17.94 20.88 -14.91
N ILE A 284 -17.67 21.32 -16.15
CA ILE A 284 -17.84 20.54 -17.38
C ILE A 284 -16.48 20.03 -17.88
N GLY A 285 -15.86 19.14 -17.09
CA GLY A 285 -14.83 18.22 -17.56
C GLY A 285 -13.38 18.71 -17.68
N GLY A 286 -12.48 17.82 -17.22
CA GLY A 286 -11.14 17.51 -17.72
C GLY A 286 -11.06 15.98 -17.94
N PHE A 287 -10.02 15.47 -18.60
CA PHE A 287 -9.78 14.01 -18.65
C PHE A 287 -9.29 13.56 -17.28
N ILE A 288 -9.93 12.54 -16.70
CA ILE A 288 -9.46 11.89 -15.47
C ILE A 288 -8.62 10.67 -15.89
N ASN A 289 -7.40 10.53 -15.36
CA ASN A 289 -6.50 9.40 -15.70
C ASN A 289 -6.06 8.58 -14.46
N GLY A 290 -6.67 8.82 -13.29
CA GLY A 290 -6.33 8.14 -12.02
C GLY A 290 -7.52 7.42 -11.37
N LEU A 291 -7.26 6.22 -10.84
CA LEU A 291 -8.18 5.45 -10.01
C LEU A 291 -7.54 5.21 -8.64
N ARG A 292 -8.32 5.31 -7.56
CA ARG A 292 -7.90 4.76 -6.26
C ARG A 292 -8.01 3.23 -6.31
N PRO A 293 -6.95 2.47 -5.98
CA PRO A 293 -7.01 1.01 -5.86
C PRO A 293 -8.10 0.57 -4.87
N VAL A 294 -8.82 -0.51 -5.21
CA VAL A 294 -9.89 -1.02 -4.35
C VAL A 294 -9.38 -1.54 -3.00
N ASN A 295 -8.14 -2.04 -2.94
CA ASN A 295 -7.57 -2.60 -1.70
C ASN A 295 -7.49 -1.55 -0.58
N LEU A 296 -7.34 -0.27 -0.93
CA LEU A 296 -7.36 0.84 0.02
C LEU A 296 -8.74 1.08 0.65
N ALA A 297 -9.81 0.53 0.07
CA ALA A 297 -11.16 0.61 0.62
C ALA A 297 -11.50 -0.54 1.58
N LEU A 298 -10.68 -1.60 1.67
CA LEU A 298 -11.05 -2.83 2.39
C LEU A 298 -11.35 -2.57 3.87
N SER A 299 -10.52 -1.79 4.56
CA SER A 299 -10.76 -1.41 5.96
C SER A 299 -12.07 -0.64 6.11
N LEU A 300 -12.38 0.31 5.21
CA LEU A 300 -13.64 1.06 5.22
C LEU A 300 -14.85 0.16 4.96
N ILE A 301 -14.71 -0.84 4.08
CA ILE A 301 -15.77 -1.80 3.77
C ILE A 301 -16.06 -2.66 4.99
N GLU A 302 -15.03 -3.13 5.68
CA GLU A 302 -15.17 -3.94 6.89
C GLU A 302 -15.66 -3.11 8.09
N GLN A 303 -15.21 -1.86 8.22
CA GLN A 303 -15.77 -0.88 9.15
C GLN A 303 -17.26 -0.68 8.89
N ALA A 304 -17.66 -0.49 7.64
CA ALA A 304 -19.05 -0.34 7.26
C ALA A 304 -19.84 -1.62 7.57
N ARG A 305 -19.35 -2.81 7.19
CA ARG A 305 -20.00 -4.12 7.44
C ARG A 305 -20.22 -4.38 8.91
N SER A 306 -19.21 -4.11 9.73
CA SER A 306 -19.24 -4.30 11.18
C SER A 306 -20.13 -3.28 11.90
N GLY A 307 -20.41 -2.13 11.29
CA GLY A 307 -21.16 -1.03 11.93
C GLY A 307 -20.34 -0.30 13.00
N VAL A 308 -19.03 -0.56 13.05
CA VAL A 308 -18.07 0.12 13.91
C VAL A 308 -17.82 1.50 13.34
N THR A 309 -17.79 2.52 14.19
CA THR A 309 -17.45 3.88 13.79
C THR A 309 -16.74 4.53 14.95
N ILE A 310 -15.68 5.29 14.67
CA ILE A 310 -15.11 6.19 15.65
C ILE A 310 -15.52 7.61 15.25
N GLU A 311 -16.07 8.36 16.21
CA GLU A 311 -16.22 9.79 16.06
C GLU A 311 -14.80 10.33 16.14
N ARG A 312 -14.22 10.64 14.98
CA ARG A 312 -13.16 11.64 14.92
C ARG A 312 -13.79 12.90 15.48
N GLU A 313 -13.57 13.22 16.76
CA GLU A 313 -13.44 14.64 17.09
C GLU A 313 -12.26 15.08 16.25
N ALA A 314 -12.56 15.68 15.07
CA ALA A 314 -11.55 16.44 14.36
C ALA A 314 -10.97 17.38 15.43
N PRO A 315 -9.65 17.32 15.71
CA PRO A 315 -9.06 18.22 16.68
C PRO A 315 -9.56 19.63 16.32
N ASP A 316 -9.93 20.41 17.35
CA ASP A 316 -10.34 21.80 17.17
C ASP A 316 -9.31 22.46 16.24
N ARG A 317 -9.67 22.59 14.96
CA ARG A 317 -8.74 23.04 13.93
C ARG A 317 -8.44 24.49 14.26
N GLU A 318 -7.32 24.75 14.92
CA GLU A 318 -6.76 26.09 14.88
C GLU A 318 -6.43 26.35 13.41
N ASP A 319 -7.14 27.31 12.81
CA ASP A 319 -6.80 27.87 11.51
C ASP A 319 -5.32 28.29 11.57
N TYR A 320 -4.42 27.47 11.02
CA TYR A 320 -3.00 27.77 11.07
C TYR A 320 -2.68 28.86 10.05
N GLU A 321 -2.15 30.00 10.52
CA GLU A 321 -1.82 31.18 9.72
C GLU A 321 -0.42 31.11 9.06
N GLY A 322 0.22 29.95 8.99
CA GLY A 322 1.55 29.76 8.39
C GLY A 322 1.51 29.54 6.88
N GLU A 323 2.44 30.16 6.12
CA GLU A 323 2.63 29.84 4.70
C GLU A 323 3.36 28.49 4.56
N ALA A 324 2.82 27.59 3.73
CA ALA A 324 3.43 26.31 3.42
C ALA A 324 4.79 26.51 2.73
N VAL A 325 5.81 25.77 3.18
CA VAL A 325 7.16 25.81 2.61
C VAL A 325 7.62 24.40 2.30
N LEU A 326 8.03 24.18 1.05
CA LEU A 326 8.71 22.95 0.61
C LEU A 326 10.21 23.22 0.43
N SER A 327 11.05 22.30 0.85
CA SER A 327 12.51 22.46 0.78
C SER A 327 13.23 21.11 0.62
N ARG A 328 14.54 21.16 0.33
CA ARG A 328 15.42 19.99 0.14
C ARG A 328 14.80 18.91 -0.77
N LEU A 329 14.50 19.28 -2.01
CA LEU A 329 14.01 18.30 -2.98
C LEU A 329 15.19 17.42 -3.43
N PHE A 330 15.02 16.10 -3.37
CA PHE A 330 15.98 15.12 -3.87
C PHE A 330 15.27 13.86 -4.35
N PHE A 331 15.98 13.05 -5.13
CA PHE A 331 15.43 11.78 -5.63
C PHE A 331 16.09 10.60 -4.94
N ALA A 332 15.30 9.53 -4.74
CA ALA A 332 15.78 8.21 -4.37
C ALA A 332 15.29 7.20 -5.42
N SER A 333 16.03 6.11 -5.59
CA SER A 333 15.61 4.99 -6.43
C SER A 333 14.73 4.00 -5.68
N GLU A 334 14.84 3.95 -4.34
CA GLU A 334 14.12 3.03 -3.47
C GLU A 334 13.76 3.69 -2.11
N VAL A 335 12.71 3.17 -1.47
CA VAL A 335 12.28 3.51 -0.10
C VAL A 335 12.15 2.23 0.72
N ASN A 336 12.46 2.30 2.02
CA ASN A 336 12.32 1.15 2.91
C ASN A 336 10.89 1.00 3.46
N GLU A 337 10.69 0.02 4.34
CA GLU A 337 9.41 -0.26 5.02
C GLU A 337 8.94 0.85 5.98
N PHE A 338 9.82 1.81 6.31
CA PHE A 338 9.57 2.96 7.17
C PHE A 338 9.37 4.25 6.37
N ASP A 339 9.15 4.17 5.05
CA ASP A 339 8.99 5.33 4.15
C ASP A 339 10.21 6.26 4.09
N LEU A 340 11.41 5.74 4.42
CA LEU A 340 12.68 6.48 4.37
C LEU A 340 13.46 6.18 3.08
N PRO A 341 14.21 7.15 2.54
CA PRO A 341 14.99 6.98 1.31
C PRO A 341 16.19 6.04 1.54
N MET A 342 16.43 5.13 0.59
CA MET A 342 17.56 4.20 0.66
C MET A 342 18.83 4.71 0.01
N ASP A 343 18.72 5.73 -0.85
CA ASP A 343 19.81 6.39 -1.55
C ASP A 343 19.42 7.83 -1.92
N VAL A 344 20.37 8.60 -2.44
CA VAL A 344 20.08 9.87 -3.13
C VAL A 344 20.71 9.83 -4.51
N VAL A 345 19.87 9.95 -5.53
CA VAL A 345 20.24 9.86 -6.95
C VAL A 345 20.01 11.18 -7.67
N THR A 346 20.88 11.48 -8.64
CA THR A 346 20.75 12.63 -9.55
C THR A 346 20.51 12.22 -10.99
N ALA A 347 20.60 10.91 -11.28
CA ALA A 347 20.26 10.30 -12.55
C ALA A 347 19.94 8.81 -12.34
N LEU A 348 19.14 8.25 -13.25
CA LEU A 348 18.83 6.82 -13.29
C LEU A 348 19.25 6.18 -14.63
N PRO A 349 19.66 4.91 -14.62
CA PRO A 349 19.99 4.20 -15.85
C PRO A 349 18.74 3.90 -16.69
N SER A 350 18.93 3.63 -17.98
CA SER A 350 17.86 3.16 -18.86
C SER A 350 17.21 1.88 -18.33
N GLY A 351 15.88 1.84 -18.31
CA GLY A 351 15.10 0.73 -17.77
C GLY A 351 14.97 0.72 -16.24
N ALA A 352 15.26 1.83 -15.57
CA ALA A 352 14.83 2.02 -14.19
C ALA A 352 13.31 1.82 -14.07
N ALA A 353 12.87 1.18 -12.99
CA ALA A 353 11.47 0.84 -12.75
C ALA A 353 10.84 1.64 -11.61
N SER A 354 11.65 2.38 -10.85
CA SER A 354 11.23 3.15 -9.70
C SER A 354 11.97 4.48 -9.59
N LEU A 355 11.28 5.47 -9.01
CA LEU A 355 11.79 6.80 -8.70
C LEU A 355 10.95 7.37 -7.57
N TYR A 356 11.57 8.10 -6.65
CA TYR A 356 10.89 8.73 -5.53
C TYR A 356 11.41 10.15 -5.37
N LEU A 357 10.53 11.15 -5.47
CA LEU A 357 10.82 12.55 -5.17
C LEU A 357 10.53 12.82 -3.70
N PHE A 358 11.57 13.10 -2.93
CA PHE A 358 11.48 13.50 -1.53
C PHE A 358 11.53 15.01 -1.37
N PHE A 359 10.87 15.53 -0.34
CA PHE A 359 10.97 16.92 0.09
C PHE A 359 10.64 17.08 1.58
N ASP A 360 11.27 18.06 2.22
CA ASP A 360 10.84 18.55 3.53
C ASP A 360 9.69 19.53 3.37
N TYR A 361 8.75 19.50 4.31
CA TYR A 361 7.65 20.47 4.39
C TYR A 361 7.55 21.08 5.79
N GLN A 362 7.04 22.31 5.83
CA GLN A 362 6.64 23.00 7.05
C GLN A 362 5.38 23.84 6.77
N GLY A 363 4.48 23.94 7.76
CA GLY A 363 3.27 24.74 7.67
C GLY A 363 2.19 24.14 6.75
N MET A 364 2.23 22.83 6.48
CA MET A 364 1.19 22.14 5.73
C MET A 364 0.08 21.70 6.69
N ALA A 365 -1.11 22.28 6.60
CA ALA A 365 -2.22 21.81 7.42
C ALA A 365 -2.91 20.59 6.79
N ASP A 366 -3.38 19.65 7.61
CA ASP A 366 -4.18 18.53 7.14
C ASP A 366 -5.42 19.01 6.37
N GLY A 367 -5.68 18.38 5.23
CA GLY A 367 -6.73 18.74 4.29
C GLY A 367 -6.32 19.80 3.25
N VAL A 368 -5.15 20.43 3.38
CA VAL A 368 -4.64 21.33 2.33
C VAL A 368 -4.43 20.54 1.04
N ILE A 369 -4.87 21.10 -0.09
CA ILE A 369 -4.73 20.42 -1.38
C ILE A 369 -3.32 20.64 -1.93
N TYR A 370 -2.63 19.55 -2.28
CA TYR A 370 -1.35 19.57 -2.97
C TYR A 370 -1.41 18.74 -4.27
N SER A 371 -0.61 19.09 -5.26
CA SER A 371 -0.53 18.39 -6.54
C SER A 371 0.88 18.47 -7.11
N MET A 372 1.14 17.72 -8.18
CA MET A 372 2.41 17.77 -8.88
C MET A 372 2.21 17.66 -10.38
N LYS A 373 2.90 18.53 -11.12
CA LYS A 373 3.00 18.42 -12.58
C LYS A 373 4.34 17.84 -12.94
N THR A 374 4.37 16.98 -13.96
CA THR A 374 5.60 16.38 -14.47
C THR A 374 5.78 16.76 -15.93
N TYR A 375 7.00 17.08 -16.32
CA TYR A 375 7.38 17.36 -17.68
C TYR A 375 8.48 16.40 -18.11
N ILE A 376 8.37 15.86 -19.32
CA ILE A 376 9.39 15.02 -19.95
C ILE A 376 9.89 15.76 -21.18
N ASP A 377 11.19 16.04 -21.25
CA ASP A 377 11.82 16.89 -22.28
C ASP A 377 11.09 18.25 -22.46
N GLY A 378 10.57 18.81 -21.36
CA GLY A 378 9.82 20.07 -21.31
C GLY A 378 8.38 20.00 -21.85
N GLN A 379 7.88 18.80 -22.16
CA GLN A 379 6.46 18.58 -22.45
C GLN A 379 5.74 18.09 -21.19
N GLU A 380 4.65 18.74 -20.79
CA GLU A 380 3.82 18.28 -19.66
C GLU A 380 3.24 16.89 -19.95
N MET A 381 3.40 16.00 -18.99
CA MET A 381 2.95 14.61 -19.05
C MET A 381 2.00 14.37 -17.88
N GLU A 382 0.71 14.50 -18.16
CA GLU A 382 -0.37 14.35 -17.17
C GLU A 382 -0.27 13.02 -16.40
N ASP A 383 0.03 11.93 -17.10
CA ASP A 383 0.11 10.60 -16.51
C ASP A 383 1.27 10.46 -15.52
N TRP A 384 2.26 11.36 -15.54
CA TRP A 384 3.39 11.29 -14.62
C TRP A 384 3.20 12.14 -13.37
N GLY A 385 2.26 13.09 -13.36
CA GLY A 385 2.00 13.97 -12.21
C GLY A 385 1.28 13.33 -11.02
N LEU A 386 1.07 14.14 -9.98
CA LEU A 386 0.19 13.85 -8.86
C LEU A 386 -1.06 14.73 -8.96
N THR A 387 -2.22 14.08 -8.92
CA THR A 387 -3.52 14.74 -8.87
C THR A 387 -3.68 15.57 -7.59
N PRO A 388 -4.41 16.71 -7.62
CA PRO A 388 -4.84 17.41 -6.40
C PRO A 388 -5.38 16.46 -5.33
N THR A 389 -4.60 16.30 -4.27
CA THR A 389 -4.83 15.34 -3.18
C THR A 389 -4.84 16.11 -1.86
N ALA A 390 -5.65 15.66 -0.90
CA ALA A 390 -5.69 16.26 0.43
C ALA A 390 -4.45 15.84 1.23
N TRP A 391 -3.78 16.81 1.84
CA TRP A 391 -2.63 16.60 2.70
C TRP A 391 -3.03 15.89 3.99
N ASN A 392 -2.22 14.92 4.42
CA ASN A 392 -2.40 14.19 5.68
C ASN A 392 -1.05 13.90 6.38
N GLY A 393 0.02 14.58 5.96
CA GLY A 393 1.35 14.40 6.53
C GLY A 393 1.59 15.24 7.80
N GLY A 394 0.59 15.89 8.37
CA GLY A 394 0.79 16.79 9.51
C GLY A 394 1.55 18.06 9.13
N GLN A 395 2.02 18.80 10.14
CA GLN A 395 2.47 20.20 9.94
C GLN A 395 3.89 20.34 9.40
N SER A 396 4.78 19.41 9.73
CA SER A 396 6.15 19.44 9.26
C SER A 396 6.76 18.04 9.25
N GLY A 397 7.70 17.80 8.34
CA GLY A 397 8.28 16.48 8.20
C GLY A 397 9.02 16.31 6.89
N MET A 398 9.21 15.05 6.50
CA MET A 398 9.70 14.64 5.19
C MET A 398 8.57 13.88 4.50
N TRP A 399 8.33 14.20 3.23
CA TRP A 399 7.32 13.53 2.41
C TRP A 399 7.94 13.07 1.11
N TRP A 400 7.29 12.12 0.45
CA TRP A 400 7.71 11.68 -0.87
C TRP A 400 6.54 11.30 -1.77
N ILE A 401 6.77 11.47 -3.08
CA ILE A 401 5.90 11.01 -4.16
C ILE A 401 6.73 10.09 -5.05
N GLY A 402 6.23 8.89 -5.33
CA GLY A 402 7.02 7.87 -6.02
C GLY A 402 6.26 7.13 -7.11
N TRP A 403 7.02 6.47 -7.97
CA TRP A 403 6.54 5.58 -9.01
C TRP A 403 7.27 4.25 -8.85
N SER A 404 6.53 3.16 -9.02
CA SER A 404 7.07 1.80 -9.01
C SER A 404 6.46 1.01 -10.16
N ASP A 405 7.19 -0.01 -10.63
CA ASP A 405 6.81 -0.82 -11.79
C ASP A 405 6.50 0.04 -13.03
N ALA A 406 7.17 1.18 -13.15
CA ALA A 406 6.95 2.15 -14.22
C ALA A 406 7.95 1.92 -15.36
N GLU A 407 7.46 2.06 -16.60
CA GLU A 407 8.33 2.07 -17.78
C GLU A 407 8.79 3.50 -18.06
N PHE A 408 9.89 3.93 -17.42
CA PHE A 408 10.48 5.24 -17.68
C PHE A 408 11.12 5.29 -19.08
N GLU A 409 10.87 6.38 -19.81
CA GLU A 409 11.56 6.66 -21.06
C GLU A 409 12.93 7.31 -20.77
N ASP A 410 13.89 7.13 -21.68
CA ASP A 410 15.18 7.82 -21.60
C ASP A 410 14.96 9.31 -21.95
N ALA A 411 14.92 10.21 -20.96
CA ALA A 411 14.62 11.63 -21.10
C ALA A 411 15.02 12.46 -19.86
N ASP A 412 14.93 13.79 -19.97
CA ASP A 412 15.00 14.70 -18.82
C ASP A 412 13.60 14.85 -18.21
N TYR A 413 13.48 14.60 -16.90
CA TYR A 413 12.24 14.73 -16.14
C TYR A 413 12.29 15.95 -15.23
N ASP A 414 11.27 16.80 -15.29
CA ASP A 414 11.06 17.93 -14.38
C ASP A 414 9.76 17.71 -13.57
N PHE A 415 9.83 17.92 -12.26
CA PHE A 415 8.69 17.79 -11.34
C PHE A 415 8.44 19.13 -10.67
N GLU A 416 7.21 19.64 -10.75
CA GLU A 416 6.77 20.88 -10.11
C GLU A 416 5.70 20.54 -9.07
N VAL A 417 5.94 20.87 -7.80
CA VAL A 417 5.00 20.61 -6.69
C VAL A 417 4.22 21.88 -6.36
N TYR A 418 2.90 21.74 -6.29
CA TYR A 418 1.95 22.80 -6.05
C TYR A 418 1.19 22.56 -4.75
N VAL A 419 0.94 23.64 -4.00
CA VAL A 419 0.07 23.64 -2.82
C VAL A 419 -0.94 24.75 -2.99
N GLN A 420 -2.23 24.44 -2.88
CA GLN A 420 -3.34 25.38 -3.16
C GLN A 420 -3.18 26.10 -4.52
N ASP A 421 -2.78 25.35 -5.55
CA ASP A 421 -2.50 25.84 -6.91
C ASP A 421 -1.31 26.81 -7.05
N GLU A 422 -0.53 27.05 -5.99
CA GLU A 422 0.72 27.80 -6.05
C GLU A 422 1.92 26.85 -6.17
N LYS A 423 2.80 27.07 -7.17
CA LYS A 423 4.04 26.30 -7.29
C LYS A 423 4.99 26.66 -6.16
N LEU A 424 5.27 25.71 -5.28
CA LEU A 424 6.17 25.89 -4.15
C LEU A 424 7.57 25.33 -4.39
N ALA A 425 7.70 24.29 -5.22
CA ALA A 425 8.99 23.67 -5.48
C ALA A 425 9.11 23.04 -6.87
N GLU A 426 10.36 22.83 -7.30
CA GLU A 426 10.70 22.13 -8.53
C GLU A 426 11.98 21.30 -8.37
N ALA A 427 12.07 20.16 -9.05
CA ALA A 427 13.25 19.30 -9.09
C ALA A 427 13.35 18.56 -10.43
N SER A 428 14.56 18.22 -10.86
CA SER A 428 14.80 17.57 -12.15
C SER A 428 15.76 16.38 -12.03
N ILE A 429 15.57 15.36 -12.87
CA ILE A 429 16.43 14.16 -12.95
C ILE A 429 16.57 13.68 -14.40
N GLU A 430 17.76 13.18 -14.75
CA GLU A 430 18.02 12.53 -16.05
C GLU A 430 17.78 11.02 -15.94
N ILE A 431 16.97 10.43 -16.81
CA ILE A 431 16.76 8.99 -16.91
C ILE A 431 17.25 8.50 -18.27
N GLY A 432 17.91 7.35 -18.31
CA GLY A 432 18.47 6.81 -19.55
C GLY A 432 19.94 7.15 -19.79
N GLY A 433 20.57 7.84 -18.83
CA GLY A 433 22.01 8.04 -18.79
C GLY A 433 22.79 6.72 -18.69
N SER A 434 24.08 6.76 -19.01
CA SER A 434 24.95 5.65 -18.58
C SER A 434 24.97 5.63 -17.05
N PRO A 435 24.95 4.46 -16.38
CA PRO A 435 25.10 4.39 -14.93
C PRO A 435 26.30 5.25 -14.54
N SER A 436 26.06 6.30 -13.76
CA SER A 436 27.15 7.20 -13.40
C SER A 436 28.07 6.42 -12.46
N PRO A 437 29.36 6.24 -12.79
CA PRO A 437 30.34 5.76 -11.83
C PRO A 437 30.67 6.94 -10.92
N ASP A 438 29.67 7.54 -10.30
CA ASP A 438 29.87 8.58 -9.31
C ASP A 438 29.94 7.89 -7.95
N PRO A 439 30.82 8.36 -7.05
CA PRO A 439 30.82 7.90 -5.68
C PRO A 439 29.44 8.09 -5.03
N SER A 440 28.95 7.07 -4.35
CA SER A 440 27.61 7.08 -3.72
C SER A 440 27.62 6.46 -2.33
N PHE A 441 26.57 6.78 -1.57
CA PHE A 441 26.21 6.11 -0.33
C PHE A 441 24.79 5.57 -0.43
N SER A 442 24.51 4.43 0.19
CA SER A 442 23.16 3.83 0.25
C SER A 442 22.96 3.03 1.53
N ASN A 443 21.74 2.56 1.78
CA ASN A 443 21.38 1.67 2.90
C ASN A 443 21.74 2.25 4.27
N LEU A 444 21.39 3.53 4.51
CA LEU A 444 21.67 4.19 5.77
C LEU A 444 20.78 3.66 6.90
N ILE A 445 21.41 3.02 7.90
CA ILE A 445 20.75 2.41 9.07
C ILE A 445 21.46 2.88 10.35
N PHE A 446 20.72 3.04 11.46
CA PHE A 446 21.27 3.50 12.73
C PHE A 446 21.33 2.39 13.77
N SER A 447 22.22 2.53 14.75
CA SER A 447 22.30 1.64 15.90
C SER A 447 22.87 2.34 17.14
N ASP A 448 22.49 1.85 18.31
CA ASP A 448 23.01 2.28 19.61
C ASP A 448 24.37 1.65 19.96
N GLY A 449 24.87 0.74 19.11
CA GLY A 449 26.14 0.07 19.31
C GLY A 449 26.70 -0.61 18.08
N VAL A 450 27.95 -1.06 18.22
CA VAL A 450 28.69 -1.79 17.21
C VAL A 450 29.40 -2.98 17.87
N THR A 451 29.35 -4.14 17.24
CA THR A 451 30.06 -5.34 17.67
C THR A 451 31.56 -5.26 17.36
N ASP A 452 32.36 -6.14 17.97
CA ASP A 452 33.80 -6.23 17.69
C ASP A 452 34.12 -6.51 16.21
N ASP A 453 33.17 -7.09 15.47
CA ASP A 453 33.28 -7.41 14.05
C ASP A 453 32.80 -6.28 13.11
N ASN A 454 32.43 -5.11 13.65
CA ASN A 454 31.87 -3.94 12.94
C ASN A 454 30.44 -4.12 12.41
N GLU A 455 29.64 -4.96 13.04
CA GLU A 455 28.20 -5.09 12.75
C GLU A 455 27.36 -4.31 13.77
N PRO A 456 26.20 -3.74 13.39
CA PRO A 456 25.29 -3.07 14.32
C PRO A 456 24.75 -4.05 15.38
N THR A 457 24.54 -3.57 16.61
CA THR A 457 23.98 -4.41 17.70
C THR A 457 22.46 -4.42 17.72
N ASN A 458 21.85 -3.28 17.44
CA ASN A 458 20.41 -3.07 17.39
C ASN A 458 20.11 -2.12 16.22
N PRO A 459 20.12 -2.61 14.97
CA PRO A 459 19.88 -1.78 13.81
C PRO A 459 18.42 -1.34 13.74
N GLY A 460 18.16 -0.06 13.54
CA GLY A 460 16.80 0.45 13.41
C GLY A 460 16.74 1.96 13.24
N TYR A 461 15.53 2.48 13.14
CA TYR A 461 15.23 3.91 13.04
C TYR A 461 14.59 4.45 14.32
N LEU A 462 14.32 3.60 15.31
CA LEU A 462 13.90 3.97 16.66
C LEU A 462 14.96 3.51 17.65
N LEU A 463 15.60 4.45 18.34
CA LEU A 463 16.67 4.18 19.28
C LEU A 463 16.29 4.63 20.70
N PRO A 464 16.72 3.90 21.75
CA PRO A 464 16.48 4.33 23.12
C PRO A 464 17.36 5.53 23.52
N VAL A 465 16.87 6.37 24.42
CA VAL A 465 17.71 7.35 25.13
C VAL A 465 18.83 6.70 25.93
N GLY A 466 19.86 7.48 26.25
CA GLY A 466 20.96 7.02 27.10
C GLY A 466 22.17 6.47 26.33
N ALA A 467 22.02 6.17 25.04
CA ALA A 467 23.18 5.94 24.17
C ALA A 467 24.07 7.21 24.17
N THR A 468 25.35 7.04 24.45
CA THR A 468 26.34 8.13 24.43
C THR A 468 26.96 8.31 23.05
N GLU A 469 26.75 7.34 22.17
CA GLU A 469 27.26 7.31 20.81
C GLU A 469 26.23 6.64 19.90
N ILE A 470 25.89 7.29 18.79
CA ILE A 470 25.06 6.69 17.73
C ILE A 470 25.99 6.26 16.62
N TYR A 471 25.73 5.08 16.10
CA TYR A 471 26.39 4.55 14.92
C TYR A 471 25.43 4.63 13.73
N ALA A 472 25.96 5.07 12.60
CA ALA A 472 25.28 5.07 11.31
C ALA A 472 26.08 4.17 10.36
N PHE A 473 25.44 3.11 9.88
CA PHE A 473 25.97 2.13 8.95
C PHE A 473 25.42 2.43 7.55
N PHE A 474 26.27 2.30 6.53
CA PHE A 474 25.87 2.53 5.14
C PHE A 474 26.82 1.82 4.18
N ASP A 475 26.33 1.61 2.97
CA ASP A 475 27.07 1.06 1.86
C ASP A 475 27.68 2.20 1.05
N TYR A 476 28.85 1.97 0.46
CA TYR A 476 29.49 2.90 -0.45
C TYR A 476 29.88 2.19 -1.73
N ASP A 477 29.70 2.86 -2.86
CA ASP A 477 30.10 2.36 -4.17
C ASP A 477 31.00 3.35 -4.89
N ASN A 478 31.97 2.81 -5.64
CA ASN A 478 32.87 3.53 -6.52
C ASN A 478 33.60 4.72 -5.85
N MET A 479 33.88 4.61 -4.55
CA MET A 479 34.67 5.59 -3.82
C MET A 479 36.14 5.55 -4.26
N SER A 480 36.77 6.72 -4.28
CA SER A 480 38.20 6.90 -4.52
C SER A 480 38.91 7.30 -3.24
N THR A 481 40.18 6.86 -3.10
CA THR A 481 41.03 7.39 -2.04
C THR A 481 41.23 8.88 -2.28
N ARG A 482 40.77 9.74 -1.36
CA ARG A 482 40.73 11.21 -1.37
C ARG A 482 39.41 11.86 -1.79
N ASP A 483 38.34 11.11 -1.99
CA ASP A 483 37.03 11.77 -2.12
C ASP A 483 36.71 12.46 -0.80
N ASP A 484 36.39 13.75 -0.85
CA ASP A 484 36.06 14.51 0.35
C ASP A 484 34.59 14.24 0.68
N TRP A 485 34.34 13.74 1.90
CA TRP A 485 32.99 13.45 2.37
C TRP A 485 32.68 14.23 3.64
N THR A 486 31.40 14.55 3.84
CA THR A 486 30.91 15.28 5.00
C THR A 486 29.68 14.60 5.57
N GLN A 487 29.63 14.44 6.88
CA GLN A 487 28.43 14.07 7.61
C GLN A 487 27.89 15.28 8.36
N ILE A 488 26.57 15.46 8.33
CA ILE A 488 25.86 16.50 9.07
C ILE A 488 24.72 15.87 9.83
N TRP A 489 24.69 16.08 11.14
CA TRP A 489 23.63 15.57 12.01
C TRP A 489 22.74 16.71 12.45
N TYR A 490 21.43 16.45 12.47
CA TYR A 490 20.40 17.37 12.92
C TYR A 490 19.61 16.73 14.06
N MET A 491 19.06 17.58 14.93
CA MET A 491 18.13 17.25 16.00
C MET A 491 16.99 18.28 15.91
N ASP A 492 15.75 17.81 15.70
CA ASP A 492 14.55 18.63 15.46
C ASP A 492 14.76 19.70 14.38
N GLY A 493 15.47 19.33 13.31
CA GLY A 493 15.81 20.21 12.18
C GLY A 493 16.96 21.18 12.45
N GLU A 494 17.47 21.30 13.68
CA GLU A 494 18.65 22.11 13.98
C GLU A 494 19.94 21.30 13.79
N LYS A 495 20.90 21.89 13.07
CA LYS A 495 22.22 21.28 12.85
C LYS A 495 23.01 21.20 14.15
N VAL A 496 23.28 19.99 14.64
CA VAL A 496 23.98 19.74 15.91
C VAL A 496 25.44 19.35 15.72
N PHE A 497 25.79 18.68 14.62
CA PHE A 497 27.17 18.22 14.38
C PHE A 497 27.53 18.24 12.88
N THR A 498 28.80 18.46 12.58
CA THR A 498 29.35 18.35 11.23
C THR A 498 30.78 17.84 11.30
N LYS A 499 31.09 16.84 10.48
CA LYS A 499 32.45 16.31 10.32
C LYS A 499 32.73 16.07 8.85
N SER A 500 33.88 16.56 8.39
CA SER A 500 34.39 16.35 7.04
C SER A 500 35.72 15.62 7.11
N ASP A 501 35.92 14.66 6.21
CA ASP A 501 37.16 13.90 6.10
C ASP A 501 37.43 13.52 4.64
N SER A 502 38.64 13.04 4.35
CA SER A 502 38.98 12.47 3.05
C SER A 502 38.93 10.95 3.11
N TRP A 503 38.26 10.34 2.15
CA TRP A 503 38.01 8.90 2.13
C TRP A 503 39.29 8.07 1.96
N SER A 504 39.43 6.99 2.73
CA SER A 504 40.66 6.20 2.83
C SER A 504 40.72 4.98 1.91
N ASP A 505 39.57 4.43 1.55
CA ASP A 505 39.45 3.13 0.87
C ASP A 505 38.89 3.32 -0.55
N ALA A 506 39.20 2.43 -1.49
CA ALA A 506 38.73 2.57 -2.87
C ALA A 506 37.88 1.39 -3.30
N GLY A 507 36.88 1.67 -4.14
CA GLY A 507 35.90 0.70 -4.62
C GLY A 507 34.65 0.73 -3.77
N ASP A 508 34.14 -0.47 -3.48
CA ASP A 508 32.80 -0.68 -2.93
C ASP A 508 32.91 -1.39 -1.58
N GLY A 509 31.95 -1.18 -0.68
CA GLY A 509 31.92 -1.86 0.62
C GLY A 509 30.91 -1.29 1.61
N HIS A 510 31.09 -1.66 2.88
CA HIS A 510 30.28 -1.21 4.00
C HIS A 510 31.14 -0.35 4.92
N PHE A 511 30.56 0.73 5.45
CA PHE A 511 31.23 1.63 6.39
C PHE A 511 30.28 2.02 7.51
N TRP A 512 30.85 2.47 8.62
CA TRP A 512 30.06 3.08 9.67
C TRP A 512 30.73 4.35 10.18
N THR A 513 29.90 5.29 10.60
CA THR A 513 30.35 6.48 11.30
C THR A 513 29.58 6.66 12.59
N SER A 514 30.05 7.53 13.46
CA SER A 514 29.39 7.78 14.72
C SER A 514 29.43 9.24 15.13
N VAL A 515 28.43 9.62 15.93
CA VAL A 515 28.42 10.89 16.65
C VAL A 515 28.35 10.60 18.14
N ILE A 516 29.27 11.23 18.89
CA ILE A 516 29.32 11.13 20.35
C ILE A 516 28.57 12.33 20.93
N ASN A 517 27.65 12.05 21.83
CA ASN A 517 27.04 13.05 22.69
C ASN A 517 27.42 12.76 24.15
N ASP A 518 28.40 13.51 24.67
CA ASP A 518 28.90 13.37 26.05
C ASP A 518 27.80 13.55 27.13
N SER A 519 26.64 14.12 26.75
CA SER A 519 25.49 14.33 27.65
C SER A 519 24.40 13.24 27.50
N GLY A 520 24.63 12.23 26.65
CA GLY A 520 23.60 11.29 26.20
C GLY A 520 22.69 11.92 25.15
N LEU A 521 22.15 11.09 24.26
CA LEU A 521 21.12 11.55 23.32
C LEU A 521 19.88 12.00 24.07
N LYS A 522 19.35 13.13 23.66
CA LYS A 522 18.00 13.54 24.06
C LYS A 522 17.02 12.79 23.19
N ALA A 523 15.87 12.43 23.73
CA ALA A 523 14.76 12.10 22.86
C ALA A 523 14.48 13.32 21.95
N ALA A 524 14.30 13.05 20.65
CA ALA A 524 14.06 14.02 19.57
C ALA A 524 13.98 13.27 18.23
N ARG A 525 13.54 13.96 17.17
CA ARG A 525 13.78 13.52 15.79
C ARG A 525 15.20 13.89 15.39
N TYR A 526 15.96 12.92 14.90
CA TYR A 526 17.30 13.13 14.37
C TYR A 526 17.33 12.88 12.87
N ARG A 527 18.33 13.46 12.22
CA ARG A 527 18.62 13.24 10.81
C ARG A 527 20.12 13.19 10.59
N LEU A 528 20.55 12.28 9.72
CA LEU A 528 21.90 12.26 9.20
C LEU A 528 21.88 12.52 7.69
N GLU A 529 22.67 13.50 7.25
CA GLU A 529 22.97 13.75 5.85
C GLU A 529 24.44 13.40 5.56
N LEU A 530 24.67 12.65 4.49
CA LEU A 530 25.98 12.27 3.98
C LEU A 530 26.22 12.94 2.63
N TYR A 531 27.33 13.65 2.52
CA TYR A 531 27.75 14.39 1.35
C TYR A 531 29.07 13.84 0.79
N ILE A 532 29.21 13.88 -0.53
CA ILE A 532 30.48 13.70 -1.24
C ILE A 532 30.68 14.91 -2.14
N GLU A 533 31.85 15.58 -2.04
CA GLU A 533 32.16 16.80 -2.81
C GLU A 533 31.07 17.89 -2.75
N ASP A 534 30.48 18.08 -1.56
CA ASP A 534 29.36 19.01 -1.28
C ASP A 534 28.00 18.64 -1.93
N GLU A 535 27.88 17.46 -2.55
CA GLU A 535 26.62 16.91 -3.05
C GLU A 535 26.01 15.92 -2.05
N LEU A 536 24.71 16.02 -1.77
CA LEU A 536 24.00 15.06 -0.92
C LEU A 536 23.94 13.70 -1.61
N LYS A 537 24.40 12.65 -0.94
CA LYS A 537 24.45 11.27 -1.46
C LYS A 537 23.61 10.28 -0.66
N SER A 538 23.32 10.57 0.60
CA SER A 538 22.37 9.79 1.41
C SER A 538 21.82 10.67 2.53
N THR A 539 20.57 10.46 2.91
CA THR A 539 19.96 11.09 4.08
C THR A 539 18.98 10.10 4.71
N SER A 540 18.80 10.16 6.03
CA SER A 540 17.73 9.40 6.68
C SER A 540 17.38 10.02 8.03
N ASP A 541 16.10 9.92 8.40
CA ASP A 541 15.57 10.34 9.70
C ASP A 541 15.52 9.12 10.62
N PHE A 542 15.71 9.36 11.92
CA PHE A 542 15.52 8.36 12.96
C PHE A 542 15.10 9.07 14.25
N TRP A 543 14.49 8.33 15.16
CA TRP A 543 13.92 8.85 16.38
C TRP A 543 14.69 8.31 17.57
N VAL A 544 15.04 9.18 18.50
CA VAL A 544 15.46 8.76 19.84
C VAL A 544 14.30 9.00 20.78
N VAL A 545 13.97 8.00 21.59
CA VAL A 545 12.79 8.02 22.46
C VAL A 545 13.14 7.53 23.87
N GLY A 546 12.48 8.07 24.91
CA GLY A 546 12.74 7.77 26.33
C GLY A 546 12.99 9.00 27.22
N ASP A 547 13.09 8.80 28.54
CA ASP A 547 13.39 9.85 29.54
C ASP A 547 14.91 10.05 29.78
N SER A 548 15.36 11.30 29.83
CA SER A 548 16.73 11.67 30.20
C SER A 548 17.09 11.40 31.68
N ALA A 549 16.12 11.10 32.55
CA ALA A 549 16.31 10.81 33.96
C ALA A 549 16.14 9.33 34.35
N SER A 550 15.55 8.48 33.51
CA SER A 550 15.51 7.03 33.66
C SER A 550 16.63 6.40 32.83
N THR A 551 17.35 5.42 33.39
CA THR A 551 18.55 4.87 32.74
C THR A 551 18.27 3.67 31.85
N ASP A 552 17.02 3.28 31.59
CA ASP A 552 16.79 1.94 31.05
C ASP A 552 15.65 1.73 30.03
N GLU A 553 14.72 2.65 29.73
CA GLU A 553 13.62 2.36 28.77
C GLU A 553 13.30 3.53 27.82
N GLY A 554 13.11 3.23 26.52
CA GLY A 554 12.74 4.18 25.46
C GLY A 554 11.26 4.58 25.50
N ALA A 555 10.71 5.20 24.44
CA ALA A 555 9.25 5.37 24.34
C ALA A 555 8.60 4.01 24.46
N SER A 556 7.67 3.91 25.39
CA SER A 556 7.01 2.66 25.70
C SER A 556 5.57 2.92 26.09
N PHE A 557 4.77 1.89 25.83
CA PHE A 557 3.45 1.75 26.37
C PHE A 557 3.49 0.53 27.30
N GLU A 558 2.96 0.71 28.51
CA GLU A 558 2.66 -0.40 29.41
C GLU A 558 1.58 -1.32 28.81
N GLU A 559 1.24 -2.41 29.50
CA GLU A 559 0.19 -3.34 29.04
C GLU A 559 -1.14 -2.60 28.76
N ILE A 560 -1.75 -2.89 27.60
CA ILE A 560 -3.05 -2.29 27.24
C ILE A 560 -4.15 -2.89 28.09
N ILE A 561 -4.82 -2.03 28.85
CA ILE A 561 -5.95 -2.38 29.70
C ILE A 561 -7.25 -2.11 28.95
N PHE A 562 -8.01 -3.17 28.71
CA PHE A 562 -9.37 -3.08 28.18
C PHE A 562 -10.39 -2.86 29.30
N ALA A 563 -11.41 -2.03 29.05
CA ALA A 563 -12.43 -1.72 30.04
C ALA A 563 -13.81 -1.43 29.43
N HIS A 564 -14.86 -1.57 30.24
CA HIS A 564 -16.25 -1.25 29.84
C HIS A 564 -16.54 0.25 29.81
N GLY A 565 -15.63 1.09 30.30
CA GLY A 565 -15.90 2.50 30.40
C GLY A 565 -14.78 3.28 31.06
N VAL A 566 -15.00 4.59 31.14
CA VAL A 566 -14.08 5.53 31.78
C VAL A 566 -14.79 6.29 32.90
N THR A 567 -14.10 6.49 34.03
CA THR A 567 -14.58 7.34 35.12
C THR A 567 -14.47 8.82 34.73
N ARG A 568 -15.17 9.70 35.46
CA ARG A 568 -15.01 11.17 35.31
C ARG A 568 -13.60 11.71 35.57
N ARG A 569 -12.68 10.85 36.04
CA ARG A 569 -11.29 11.21 36.31
C ARG A 569 -10.32 10.55 35.32
N GLY A 570 -10.83 9.92 34.25
CA GLY A 570 -9.99 9.29 33.21
C GLY A 570 -9.47 7.90 33.57
N ALA A 571 -9.95 7.26 34.65
CA ALA A 571 -9.55 5.90 35.02
C ALA A 571 -10.49 4.84 34.43
N PRO A 572 -10.01 3.63 34.11
CA PRO A 572 -10.84 2.53 33.60
C PRO A 572 -11.94 2.11 34.57
N VAL A 573 -13.04 1.60 34.01
CA VAL A 573 -14.19 1.03 34.73
C VAL A 573 -14.42 -0.40 34.27
N ASP A 574 -14.47 -1.33 35.23
CA ASP A 574 -14.69 -2.76 34.98
C ASP A 574 -13.73 -3.31 33.92
N GLU A 575 -12.43 -3.26 34.25
CA GLU A 575 -11.32 -3.81 33.46
C GLU A 575 -11.57 -5.28 33.11
N THR A 576 -11.51 -5.60 31.82
CA THR A 576 -11.71 -6.95 31.30
C THR A 576 -11.23 -7.05 29.86
N ASP A 577 -10.72 -8.21 29.51
CA ASP A 577 -10.42 -8.70 28.16
C ASP A 577 -11.56 -9.55 27.57
N GLU A 578 -12.67 -9.73 28.30
CA GLU A 578 -13.83 -10.53 27.89
C GLU A 578 -15.12 -9.72 28.05
N PHE A 579 -15.67 -9.27 26.93
CA PHE A 579 -16.90 -8.51 26.87
C PHE A 579 -18.08 -9.39 26.43
N PRO A 580 -19.28 -9.21 26.99
CA PRO A 580 -20.46 -9.92 26.52
C PRO A 580 -20.89 -9.42 25.12
N SER A 581 -21.51 -10.29 24.32
CA SER A 581 -22.13 -9.89 23.05
C SER A 581 -23.12 -8.74 23.28
N GLY A 582 -23.20 -7.82 22.33
CA GLY A 582 -24.17 -6.72 22.39
C GLY A 582 -23.68 -5.46 23.11
N ILE A 583 -22.41 -5.40 23.54
CA ILE A 583 -21.80 -4.15 24.01
C ILE A 583 -21.66 -3.15 22.86
N LYS A 584 -21.55 -1.87 23.21
CA LYS A 584 -21.46 -0.79 22.22
C LYS A 584 -20.07 -0.18 22.09
N GLU A 585 -19.26 -0.32 23.12
CA GLU A 585 -17.97 0.35 23.25
C GLU A 585 -17.00 -0.57 23.98
N VAL A 586 -15.74 -0.53 23.56
CA VAL A 586 -14.59 -1.13 24.24
C VAL A 586 -13.56 -0.01 24.41
N HIS A 587 -13.15 0.23 25.65
CA HIS A 587 -12.17 1.26 25.99
C HIS A 587 -10.80 0.65 26.19
N ILE A 588 -9.75 1.37 25.80
CA ILE A 588 -8.36 1.01 26.04
C ILE A 588 -7.66 2.08 26.86
N PHE A 589 -6.74 1.64 27.71
CA PHE A 589 -5.87 2.48 28.50
C PHE A 589 -4.47 1.90 28.46
N SER A 590 -3.46 2.76 28.29
CA SER A 590 -2.08 2.35 28.42
C SER A 590 -1.29 3.49 29.04
N ASP A 591 -0.62 3.23 30.16
CA ASP A 591 0.38 4.18 30.65
C ASP A 591 1.53 4.24 29.64
N TYR A 592 2.10 5.42 29.46
CA TYR A 592 3.24 5.65 28.58
C TYR A 592 4.29 6.48 29.30
N GLU A 593 5.54 6.23 28.94
CA GLU A 593 6.69 6.99 29.37
C GLU A 593 7.66 7.17 28.20
N GLY A 594 8.45 8.25 28.22
CA GLY A 594 9.48 8.49 27.22
C GLY A 594 8.99 9.01 25.87
N MET A 595 7.74 9.48 25.79
CA MET A 595 7.15 10.04 24.58
C MET A 595 7.59 11.49 24.35
N GLN A 596 7.37 12.03 23.15
CA GLN A 596 7.64 13.44 22.84
C GLN A 596 6.64 13.99 21.85
N ASP A 597 6.32 15.28 22.00
CA ASP A 597 5.45 15.96 21.05
C ASP A 597 6.12 16.01 19.66
N GLY A 598 5.32 15.76 18.61
CA GLY A 598 5.78 15.67 17.23
C GLY A 598 6.18 14.27 16.75
N LEU A 599 6.00 13.23 17.58
CA LEU A 599 6.19 11.84 17.12
C LEU A 599 5.02 11.39 16.23
N ASP A 600 5.34 10.70 15.13
CA ASP A 600 4.35 10.06 14.26
C ASP A 600 3.80 8.81 14.94
N PHE A 601 2.63 8.93 15.57
CA PHE A 601 1.95 7.88 16.32
C PHE A 601 0.79 7.29 15.50
N VAL A 602 0.68 5.97 15.44
CA VAL A 602 -0.44 5.30 14.75
C VAL A 602 -1.06 4.24 15.64
N GLU A 603 -2.38 4.33 15.80
CA GLU A 603 -3.21 3.32 16.44
C GLU A 603 -3.97 2.52 15.38
N VAL A 604 -3.94 1.19 15.49
CA VAL A 604 -4.58 0.29 14.53
C VAL A 604 -5.48 -0.70 15.25
N TRP A 605 -6.73 -0.82 14.82
CA TRP A 605 -7.67 -1.82 15.32
C TRP A 605 -7.94 -2.93 14.31
N TYR A 606 -7.98 -4.15 14.82
CA TYR A 606 -8.33 -5.35 14.09
C TYR A 606 -9.53 -6.04 14.74
N ILE A 607 -10.37 -6.66 13.92
CA ILE A 607 -11.41 -7.60 14.36
C ILE A 607 -11.19 -8.90 13.60
N ASP A 608 -10.94 -9.99 14.31
CA ASP A 608 -10.59 -11.30 13.74
C ASP A 608 -9.46 -11.19 12.69
N ASP A 609 -8.37 -10.51 13.05
CA ASP A 609 -7.18 -10.22 12.23
C ASP A 609 -7.42 -9.31 11.00
N ILE A 610 -8.64 -8.82 10.81
CA ILE A 610 -8.97 -7.88 9.74
C ILE A 610 -8.82 -6.46 10.29
N LYS A 611 -7.94 -5.66 9.67
CA LYS A 611 -7.78 -4.24 10.01
C LYS A 611 -9.08 -3.49 9.72
N VAL A 612 -9.75 -3.03 10.76
CA VAL A 612 -11.02 -2.28 10.66
C VAL A 612 -10.83 -0.78 10.85
N LEU A 613 -9.70 -0.36 11.43
CA LEU A 613 -9.40 1.05 11.64
C LEU A 613 -7.89 1.31 11.73
N GLU A 614 -7.47 2.46 11.23
CA GLU A 614 -6.10 2.99 11.35
C GLU A 614 -6.19 4.50 11.62
N LEU A 615 -5.57 4.96 12.69
CA LEU A 615 -5.66 6.34 13.19
C LEU A 615 -4.24 6.90 13.34
N PRO A 616 -3.77 7.71 12.37
CA PRO A 616 -2.53 8.45 12.52
C PRO A 616 -2.76 9.71 13.36
N TYR A 617 -1.79 9.98 14.23
CA TYR A 617 -1.71 11.13 15.14
C TYR A 617 -0.30 11.71 15.12
N GLU A 618 -0.19 13.03 15.24
CA GLU A 618 1.03 13.67 15.75
C GLU A 618 0.92 13.67 17.28
N TRP A 619 1.90 13.11 17.97
CA TRP A 619 1.88 13.07 19.43
C TRP A 619 1.91 14.48 20.00
N GLU A 620 1.00 14.83 20.91
CA GLU A 620 0.96 16.16 21.57
C GLU A 620 0.69 16.06 23.09
N TRP A 621 0.85 14.86 23.66
CA TRP A 621 0.43 14.57 25.03
C TRP A 621 1.56 14.61 26.06
N GLY A 622 2.77 15.01 25.66
CA GLY A 622 3.93 15.10 26.55
C GLY A 622 4.66 13.76 26.74
N ASP A 623 5.52 13.70 27.76
CA ASP A 623 6.52 12.65 27.95
C ASP A 623 6.07 11.45 28.80
N GLU A 624 5.16 11.66 29.75
CA GLU A 624 4.57 10.62 30.59
C GLU A 624 3.07 10.85 30.78
N GLY A 625 2.29 9.77 30.84
CA GLY A 625 0.85 9.87 31.04
C GLY A 625 0.11 8.56 30.81
N THR A 626 -1.20 8.67 30.62
CA THR A 626 -2.07 7.54 30.28
C THR A 626 -2.73 7.85 28.94
N PHE A 627 -2.42 7.05 27.93
CA PHE A 627 -3.14 7.04 26.67
C PHE A 627 -4.49 6.37 26.88
N TYR A 628 -5.52 6.95 26.29
CA TYR A 628 -6.89 6.48 26.41
C TYR A 628 -7.60 6.72 25.08
N ASP A 629 -8.15 5.65 24.53
CA ASP A 629 -9.09 5.71 23.42
C ASP A 629 -10.15 4.61 23.54
N TYR A 630 -11.10 4.56 22.62
CA TYR A 630 -12.17 3.59 22.61
C TYR A 630 -12.75 3.38 21.21
N ILE A 631 -13.05 2.11 20.91
CA ILE A 631 -13.78 1.73 19.71
C ILE A 631 -15.26 1.57 20.05
N TYR A 632 -16.17 2.06 19.19
CA TYR A 632 -17.61 1.92 19.42
C TYR A 632 -18.40 1.63 18.13
N ALA A 633 -19.63 1.16 18.30
CA ALA A 633 -20.59 0.95 17.22
C ALA A 633 -21.55 2.15 17.10
N SER A 634 -21.58 2.82 15.94
CA SER A 634 -22.49 3.94 15.68
C SER A 634 -23.96 3.50 15.67
N SER A 635 -24.21 2.24 15.31
CA SER A 635 -25.55 1.64 15.34
C SER A 635 -25.49 0.19 15.82
N GLY A 636 -26.50 -0.23 16.60
CA GLY A 636 -26.54 -1.59 17.13
C GLY A 636 -25.54 -1.85 18.25
N ALA A 637 -24.71 -2.86 18.07
CA ALA A 637 -23.69 -3.33 18.99
C ALA A 637 -22.41 -3.66 18.22
N LEU A 638 -21.28 -3.66 18.91
CA LEU A 638 -20.02 -4.15 18.35
C LEU A 638 -20.16 -5.62 17.92
N PRO A 639 -19.56 -6.01 16.77
CA PRO A 639 -19.47 -7.40 16.37
C PRO A 639 -18.92 -8.30 17.47
N ASP A 640 -19.38 -9.55 17.49
CA ASP A 640 -18.68 -10.58 18.25
C ASP A 640 -17.40 -10.95 17.50
N GLY A 641 -16.26 -11.08 18.19
CA GLY A 641 -14.95 -11.33 17.57
C GLY A 641 -13.78 -11.11 18.51
N LEU A 642 -12.57 -11.41 18.02
CA LEU A 642 -11.31 -11.05 18.66
C LEU A 642 -10.90 -9.63 18.21
N TYR A 643 -10.87 -8.71 19.16
CA TYR A 643 -10.42 -7.34 18.95
C TYR A 643 -8.95 -7.26 19.31
N LYS A 644 -8.13 -6.75 18.39
CA LYS A 644 -6.72 -6.43 18.65
C LYS A 644 -6.49 -4.95 18.40
N VAL A 645 -5.71 -4.31 19.26
CA VAL A 645 -5.20 -2.95 19.03
C VAL A 645 -3.67 -2.96 19.01
N GLU A 646 -3.09 -2.19 18.11
CA GLU A 646 -1.64 -1.96 18.00
C GLU A 646 -1.36 -0.46 18.11
N LEU A 647 -0.38 -0.11 18.96
CA LEU A 647 0.11 1.26 19.16
C LEU A 647 1.53 1.33 18.62
N SER A 648 1.78 2.22 17.66
CA SER A 648 3.05 2.26 16.92
C SER A 648 3.61 3.66 16.76
N ILE A 649 4.94 3.77 16.64
CA ILE A 649 5.64 5.03 16.33
C ILE A 649 6.59 4.79 15.16
N GLY A 650 6.54 5.68 14.16
CA GLY A 650 7.43 5.60 12.99
C GLY A 650 7.38 4.23 12.29
N GLY A 651 6.21 3.59 12.29
CA GLY A 651 5.98 2.26 11.69
C GLY A 651 6.32 1.06 12.60
N GLN A 652 6.95 1.26 13.76
CA GLN A 652 7.26 0.20 14.72
C GLN A 652 6.16 0.06 15.77
N VAL A 653 5.58 -1.14 15.91
CA VAL A 653 4.62 -1.46 16.98
C VAL A 653 5.36 -1.49 18.33
N LEU A 654 4.95 -0.62 19.25
CA LEU A 654 5.49 -0.54 20.60
C LEU A 654 4.70 -1.40 21.58
N GLN A 655 3.41 -1.53 21.36
CA GLN A 655 2.52 -2.32 22.21
C GLN A 655 1.32 -2.82 21.41
N SER A 656 0.81 -3.98 21.82
CA SER A 656 -0.45 -4.52 21.32
C SER A 656 -1.25 -5.18 22.42
N GLY A 657 -2.58 -5.18 22.29
CA GLY A 657 -3.48 -5.80 23.24
C GLY A 657 -4.64 -6.49 22.54
N GLU A 658 -5.21 -7.51 23.19
CA GLU A 658 -6.35 -8.25 22.67
C GLU A 658 -7.51 -8.31 23.67
N ALA A 659 -8.74 -8.27 23.17
CA ALA A 659 -9.97 -8.52 23.92
C ALA A 659 -11.00 -9.28 23.08
N ILE A 660 -11.87 -10.03 23.73
CA ILE A 660 -12.92 -10.80 23.09
C ILE A 660 -14.26 -10.11 23.31
N VAL A 661 -15.04 -9.91 22.26
CA VAL A 661 -16.45 -9.51 22.35
C VAL A 661 -17.31 -10.71 22.00
N GLY A 662 -18.19 -11.11 22.92
CA GLY A 662 -19.16 -12.17 22.72
C GLY A 662 -18.58 -13.58 22.60
N GLU A 663 -19.17 -14.40 21.71
CA GLU A 663 -18.66 -15.76 21.43
C GLU A 663 -17.53 -15.69 20.38
N GLY A 664 -16.50 -14.88 20.63
CA GLY A 664 -15.32 -14.82 19.76
C GLY A 664 -14.75 -16.22 19.54
N ARG A 665 -14.21 -16.48 18.34
CA ARG A 665 -13.39 -17.67 18.13
C ARG A 665 -12.27 -17.61 19.14
N GLN A 666 -12.26 -18.51 20.12
CA GLN A 666 -11.08 -18.74 20.95
C GLN A 666 -9.93 -19.12 20.02
N THR A 667 -9.06 -18.17 19.70
CA THR A 667 -7.66 -18.50 19.49
C THR A 667 -7.12 -19.03 20.81
N LYS A 668 -6.09 -19.88 20.69
CA LYS A 668 -5.57 -20.81 21.71
C LYS A 668 -5.53 -20.22 23.13
N PRO A 669 -5.68 -21.06 24.17
CA PRO A 669 -5.43 -20.62 25.53
C PRO A 669 -4.07 -19.95 25.62
N THR A 670 -4.06 -18.71 26.10
CA THR A 670 -2.89 -18.02 26.62
C THR A 670 -2.19 -18.97 27.58
N LYS A 671 -1.04 -19.48 27.13
CA LYS A 671 -0.19 -20.32 27.94
C LYS A 671 0.81 -19.40 28.61
N ASP A 672 0.44 -19.00 29.81
CA ASP A 672 1.39 -18.72 30.89
C ASP A 672 2.39 -19.90 30.96
N THR A 673 3.59 -19.73 30.39
CA THR A 673 4.86 -20.38 30.79
C THR A 673 6.00 -20.06 29.81
N ASP A 674 7.02 -19.39 30.35
CA ASP A 674 8.44 -19.38 29.95
C ASP A 674 8.80 -19.07 28.49
N GLU A 675 9.35 -17.87 28.29
CA GLU A 675 10.41 -17.62 27.33
C GLU A 675 11.57 -18.61 27.55
N SER A 676 11.62 -19.67 26.73
CA SER A 676 12.83 -20.30 26.17
C SER A 676 12.53 -21.72 25.67
N GLU A 677 13.14 -22.09 24.54
CA GLU A 677 13.22 -23.43 23.90
C GLU A 677 12.35 -23.71 22.67
N GLY A 678 12.01 -22.71 21.85
CA GLY A 678 11.58 -22.96 20.46
C GLY A 678 12.75 -22.99 19.47
N VAL A 679 12.60 -23.67 18.33
CA VAL A 679 13.61 -23.73 17.24
C VAL A 679 13.14 -22.92 16.05
N ILE A 680 13.85 -21.84 15.72
CA ILE A 680 13.67 -21.12 14.46
C ILE A 680 14.42 -21.89 13.37
N LEU A 681 13.75 -22.20 12.26
CA LEU A 681 14.39 -22.79 11.10
C LEU A 681 14.77 -21.69 10.11
N GLU A 682 16.01 -21.74 9.66
CA GLU A 682 16.60 -20.84 8.67
C GLU A 682 17.37 -21.66 7.63
N GLY A 683 17.53 -21.11 6.43
CA GLY A 683 18.25 -21.80 5.38
C GLY A 683 18.20 -21.11 4.02
N TYR A 684 18.62 -21.82 2.99
CA TYR A 684 18.63 -21.32 1.63
C TYR A 684 17.82 -22.22 0.70
N ILE A 685 16.97 -21.61 -0.13
CA ILE A 685 16.25 -22.24 -1.24
C ILE A 685 16.90 -21.78 -2.55
N LYS A 686 17.47 -22.73 -3.30
CA LYS A 686 18.27 -22.44 -4.50
C LYS A 686 17.77 -23.22 -5.71
N ASP A 687 18.00 -22.67 -6.90
CA ASP A 687 17.75 -23.36 -8.16
C ASP A 687 18.76 -24.52 -8.31
N ALA A 688 18.26 -25.74 -8.53
CA ALA A 688 19.06 -26.95 -8.59
C ALA A 688 20.08 -26.98 -9.75
N SER A 689 19.84 -26.18 -10.81
CA SER A 689 20.65 -26.15 -12.03
C SER A 689 21.75 -25.08 -11.99
N THR A 690 21.46 -23.94 -11.37
CA THR A 690 22.36 -22.77 -11.33
C THR A 690 23.03 -22.59 -9.97
N GLY A 691 22.45 -23.14 -8.90
CA GLY A 691 22.89 -22.94 -7.52
C GLY A 691 22.66 -21.53 -6.99
N ARG A 692 21.90 -20.68 -7.71
CA ARG A 692 21.52 -19.34 -7.27
C ARG A 692 20.31 -19.42 -6.34
N GLY A 693 20.24 -18.48 -5.40
CA GLY A 693 19.05 -18.30 -4.57
C GLY A 693 17.81 -18.02 -5.39
N ILE A 694 16.67 -18.53 -4.93
CA ILE A 694 15.36 -18.24 -5.50
C ILE A 694 14.71 -17.20 -4.59
N GLN A 695 14.43 -16.01 -5.11
CA GLN A 695 13.70 -14.98 -4.39
C GLN A 695 12.20 -15.32 -4.39
N GLY A 696 11.54 -15.07 -3.27
CA GLY A 696 10.10 -15.31 -3.11
C GLY A 696 9.72 -16.79 -3.08
N ALA A 697 10.64 -17.67 -2.68
CA ALA A 697 10.31 -19.06 -2.39
C ALA A 697 9.75 -19.16 -0.96
N LEU A 698 8.60 -19.79 -0.83
CA LEU A 698 7.91 -19.97 0.43
C LEU A 698 8.34 -21.28 1.06
N PHE A 699 8.78 -21.22 2.31
CA PHE A 699 8.92 -22.37 3.20
C PHE A 699 7.75 -22.37 4.18
N MET A 700 6.80 -23.29 4.00
CA MET A 700 5.60 -23.39 4.82
C MET A 700 5.67 -24.62 5.72
N VAL A 701 5.39 -24.41 6.99
CA VAL A 701 5.10 -25.48 7.95
C VAL A 701 3.60 -25.50 8.16
N LEU A 702 2.97 -26.64 7.93
CA LEU A 702 1.51 -26.76 8.03
C LEU A 702 1.09 -27.07 9.48
N GLN A 703 -0.17 -26.76 9.79
CA GLN A 703 -0.78 -27.12 11.07
C GLN A 703 -0.61 -28.63 11.36
N PRO A 704 -0.41 -29.05 12.63
CA PRO A 704 -0.05 -30.44 12.98
C PRO A 704 -1.01 -31.53 12.47
N ASP A 705 -2.27 -31.19 12.24
CA ASP A 705 -3.33 -32.06 11.72
C ASP A 705 -3.47 -32.03 10.19
N VAL A 706 -2.81 -31.09 9.52
CA VAL A 706 -2.78 -31.00 8.06
C VAL A 706 -1.67 -31.89 7.49
N ARG A 707 -1.99 -32.59 6.41
CA ARG A 707 -1.06 -33.41 5.63
C ARG A 707 -0.97 -32.85 4.22
N LEU A 708 0.15 -33.06 3.55
CA LEU A 708 0.41 -32.51 2.20
C LEU A 708 -0.66 -32.87 1.18
N ARG A 709 -1.25 -34.06 1.27
CA ARG A 709 -2.33 -34.49 0.36
C ARG A 709 -3.66 -33.76 0.57
N ASP A 710 -3.84 -33.16 1.74
CA ASP A 710 -5.05 -32.47 2.20
C ASP A 710 -4.83 -30.94 2.25
N PHE A 711 -3.60 -30.49 1.92
CA PHE A 711 -3.24 -29.09 1.81
C PHE A 711 -3.82 -28.49 0.52
N ALA A 712 -4.65 -27.46 0.68
CA ALA A 712 -5.39 -26.81 -0.39
C ALA A 712 -4.86 -25.42 -0.74
N TRP A 713 -3.65 -25.07 -0.26
CA TRP A 713 -3.08 -23.71 -0.38
C TRP A 713 -3.95 -22.65 0.30
N ASP A 714 -4.52 -23.01 1.45
CA ASP A 714 -5.31 -22.14 2.31
C ASP A 714 -4.43 -21.70 3.49
N GLU A 715 -4.33 -20.39 3.73
CA GLU A 715 -3.50 -19.81 4.79
C GLU A 715 -3.87 -20.32 6.18
N SER A 716 -5.14 -20.64 6.43
CA SER A 716 -5.58 -21.22 7.70
C SER A 716 -4.99 -22.62 7.99
N GLN A 717 -4.43 -23.27 6.97
CA GLN A 717 -3.77 -24.57 7.09
C GLN A 717 -2.26 -24.46 7.33
N ILE A 718 -1.70 -23.24 7.28
CA ILE A 718 -0.30 -22.94 7.54
C ILE A 718 -0.16 -22.62 9.04
N LEU A 719 0.88 -23.17 9.65
CA LEU A 719 1.26 -22.88 11.03
C LEU A 719 2.22 -21.71 11.11
N VAL A 720 3.25 -21.72 10.27
CA VAL A 720 4.25 -20.66 10.14
C VAL A 720 4.87 -20.76 8.75
N MET A 721 5.30 -19.63 8.21
CA MET A 721 5.96 -19.55 6.92
C MET A 721 7.25 -18.72 7.01
N GLY A 722 8.08 -18.83 6.00
CA GLY A 722 9.19 -17.91 5.74
C GLY A 722 9.34 -17.75 4.23
N GLU A 723 9.52 -16.52 3.78
CA GLU A 723 9.78 -16.21 2.37
C GLU A 723 11.27 -15.95 2.15
N SER A 724 11.82 -16.44 1.04
CA SER A 724 13.23 -16.29 0.76
C SER A 724 13.61 -14.97 0.09
N ASP A 725 14.72 -14.38 0.52
CA ASP A 725 15.30 -13.15 -0.03
C ASP A 725 15.95 -13.35 -1.42
N ARG A 726 16.59 -12.29 -1.96
CA ARG A 726 17.31 -12.33 -3.26
C ARG A 726 18.46 -13.34 -3.31
N LYS A 727 19.03 -13.74 -2.18
CA LYS A 727 20.07 -14.79 -2.05
C LYS A 727 19.47 -16.17 -1.80
N GLY A 728 18.14 -16.27 -1.74
CA GLY A 728 17.38 -17.46 -1.44
C GLY A 728 17.36 -17.79 0.05
N TYR A 729 17.83 -16.90 0.93
CA TYR A 729 17.81 -17.10 2.37
C TYR A 729 16.41 -16.91 2.92
N PHE A 730 15.92 -17.85 3.74
CA PHE A 730 14.67 -17.74 4.46
C PHE A 730 14.90 -17.98 5.95
N GLU A 731 14.02 -17.43 6.76
CA GLU A 731 13.89 -17.67 8.19
C GLU A 731 12.40 -17.76 8.52
N LEU A 732 12.00 -18.64 9.43
CA LEU A 732 10.61 -18.75 9.84
C LEU A 732 10.25 -17.65 10.83
N GLU A 733 9.07 -17.07 10.64
CA GLU A 733 8.53 -15.95 11.43
C GLU A 733 8.29 -16.32 12.91
N GLU A 734 8.06 -17.60 13.20
CA GLU A 734 7.83 -18.12 14.55
C GLU A 734 8.67 -19.38 14.85
N PRO A 735 9.13 -19.55 16.10
CA PRO A 735 9.86 -20.75 16.50
C PRO A 735 8.95 -21.98 16.62
N LEU A 736 9.46 -23.14 16.20
CA LEU A 736 8.75 -24.42 16.25
C LEU A 736 9.09 -25.22 17.51
N ASP A 737 8.18 -26.12 17.90
CA ASP A 737 8.44 -27.09 18.97
C ASP A 737 9.63 -28.01 18.56
N PRO A 738 10.74 -28.03 19.31
CA PRO A 738 11.91 -28.86 18.99
C PRO A 738 11.58 -30.36 18.87
N ASP A 739 10.59 -30.85 19.62
CA ASP A 739 10.15 -32.25 19.58
C ASP A 739 9.02 -32.49 18.56
N GLY A 740 8.60 -31.45 17.83
CA GLY A 740 7.51 -31.48 16.87
C GLY A 740 7.84 -32.23 15.57
N GLU A 741 6.82 -32.86 14.99
CA GLU A 741 6.83 -33.41 13.63
C GLU A 741 5.73 -32.74 12.79
N TYR A 742 6.13 -32.09 11.69
CA TYR A 742 5.22 -31.28 10.88
C TYR A 742 5.20 -31.72 9.41
N SER A 743 4.18 -31.28 8.69
CA SER A 743 4.18 -31.34 7.23
C SER A 743 4.80 -30.05 6.70
N ILE A 744 5.78 -30.16 5.80
CA ILE A 744 6.51 -29.00 5.25
C ILE A 744 6.32 -28.96 3.74
N VAL A 745 6.05 -27.78 3.21
CA VAL A 745 5.98 -27.47 1.78
C VAL A 745 6.99 -26.37 1.47
N ILE A 746 7.74 -26.53 0.39
CA ILE A 746 8.60 -25.49 -0.18
C ILE A 746 8.19 -25.27 -1.62
N ALA A 747 7.88 -24.02 -1.97
CA ALA A 747 7.33 -23.69 -3.27
C ALA A 747 7.85 -22.35 -3.78
N ALA A 748 7.97 -22.22 -5.10
CA ALA A 748 8.36 -20.97 -5.75
C ALA A 748 7.74 -20.90 -7.15
N LYS A 749 7.42 -19.69 -7.62
CA LYS A 749 6.84 -19.47 -8.95
C LYS A 749 7.79 -19.98 -10.05
N GLY A 750 7.32 -20.91 -10.88
CA GLY A 750 8.11 -21.53 -11.97
C GLY A 750 8.99 -22.71 -11.54
N TYR A 751 8.83 -23.21 -10.31
CA TYR A 751 9.53 -24.39 -9.78
C TYR A 751 8.56 -25.44 -9.28
N ALA A 752 8.94 -26.72 -9.42
CA ALA A 752 8.15 -27.81 -8.87
C ALA A 752 8.23 -27.78 -7.32
N PRO A 753 7.10 -27.75 -6.59
CA PRO A 753 7.13 -27.70 -5.14
C PRO A 753 7.64 -29.03 -4.57
N ILE A 754 8.36 -28.94 -3.45
CA ILE A 754 8.84 -30.10 -2.69
C ILE A 754 8.24 -30.09 -1.29
N GLY A 755 8.04 -31.25 -0.69
CA GLY A 755 7.51 -31.32 0.66
C GLY A 755 7.57 -32.73 1.26
N GLY A 756 7.46 -32.81 2.57
CA GLY A 756 7.31 -34.08 3.31
C GLY A 756 6.33 -33.97 4.48
N ASP A 757 5.62 -35.06 4.78
CA ASP A 757 4.84 -35.21 6.02
C ASP A 757 5.72 -35.80 7.13
N GLY A 758 5.53 -35.37 8.38
CA GLY A 758 6.20 -35.95 9.56
C GLY A 758 7.68 -35.62 9.64
N VAL A 759 8.06 -34.41 9.25
CA VAL A 759 9.43 -33.91 9.31
C VAL A 759 9.75 -33.46 10.74
N SER A 760 10.78 -34.06 11.34
CA SER A 760 11.20 -33.77 12.72
C SER A 760 12.01 -32.48 12.80
N ILE A 761 11.58 -31.55 13.67
CA ILE A 761 12.28 -30.27 13.88
C ILE A 761 13.64 -30.47 14.53
N ALA A 762 13.76 -31.36 15.53
CA ALA A 762 15.04 -31.74 16.11
C ALA A 762 16.07 -32.18 15.04
N GLU A 763 15.67 -32.97 14.04
CA GLU A 763 16.58 -33.42 12.97
C GLU A 763 16.95 -32.33 11.94
N MET A 764 16.13 -31.29 11.81
CA MET A 764 16.40 -30.13 10.97
C MET A 764 17.29 -29.12 11.69
N ALA A 765 17.04 -28.90 12.98
CA ALA A 765 17.84 -28.03 13.85
C ALA A 765 19.33 -28.42 13.85
N GLU A 766 19.64 -29.72 13.81
CA GLU A 766 21.02 -30.24 13.71
C GLU A 766 21.75 -29.85 12.41
N LYS A 767 21.04 -29.33 11.41
CA LYS A 767 21.55 -29.05 10.06
C LYS A 767 21.37 -27.60 9.63
N LEU A 768 21.11 -26.69 10.56
CA LEU A 768 21.04 -25.26 10.26
C LEU A 768 22.43 -24.72 9.83
N PRO A 769 22.49 -23.81 8.85
CA PRO A 769 21.37 -23.39 7.99
C PRO A 769 21.01 -24.50 7.00
N LEU A 770 19.71 -24.69 6.77
CA LEU A 770 19.20 -25.71 5.85
C LEU A 770 19.51 -25.33 4.39
N GLU A 771 19.56 -26.31 3.50
CA GLU A 771 19.69 -26.05 2.07
C GLU A 771 18.71 -26.92 1.27
N PHE A 772 17.86 -26.27 0.48
CA PHE A 772 16.87 -26.89 -0.38
C PHE A 772 17.12 -26.50 -1.84
N LEU A 773 16.99 -27.47 -2.73
CA LEU A 773 17.18 -27.29 -4.17
C LEU A 773 15.85 -27.55 -4.88
N LEU A 774 15.35 -26.56 -5.60
CA LEU A 774 14.15 -26.69 -6.43
C LEU A 774 14.52 -26.88 -7.91
N GLU A 775 13.79 -27.76 -8.59
CA GLU A 775 13.89 -27.95 -10.04
C GLU A 775 12.90 -27.02 -10.74
N SER A 776 13.36 -26.27 -11.75
CA SER A 776 12.49 -25.46 -12.60
C SER A 776 11.55 -26.34 -13.44
N GLU A 777 10.31 -25.90 -13.62
CA GLU A 777 9.27 -26.64 -14.37
C GLU A 777 9.47 -26.66 -15.89
#